data_AF-F5YM90-F1
#
_entry.id   AF-F5YM90-F1
#
_cell.length_a   1.000
_cell.length_b   1.000
_cell.length_c   1.000
_cell.angle_alpha   90.00
_cell.angle_beta   90.00
_cell.angle_gamma   90.00
#
_symmetry.space_group_name_H-M   'P 1'
#
loop_
_entity.id
_entity.type
_entity.pdbx_description
1 polymer ?
#
loop_
_entity_poly.entity_id
_entity_poly.type
_entity_poly.pdbx_seq_one_letter_code
_entity_poly.pdbx_strand_id
1 'polypeptide(L)'
;MFKPKVFISSCQYNDEFIVERQLLPILFDKEPLRSIFELWEIEQQAAGITVEAQYIRNIRQSEYVILLLDSIVRDAVKKEIEEARKNNIFIFPFIRINKNRSIEATAYIKYLQDFCTTVFYSDVKDLSKKIEYSLLAIYSQGDKKVQNIYSKLNTIKPQHDKSIFIATIIGSWDDTNADDINIIKEMTGENFTEWESDIHEVINYTSDILKVNNGRWKVLNRSLLFEKYALSFFDKHIEKIKNIADIVLSERHPMFDLAPEKRISYFYYGAMPKYSDELRIGIAETLVYLNLNADKLEHCTPYNSKKTVNSIIKELFDKKDWKTWASLRNLLPVLAEASPRVFMEVIENAINQLPCPFIGLFPRKDKIILGPNYLSDLYWALEALSWSGEYITQAILILAYLANIDPGGDWPNTPLKSIETILNPWRPQTTADMAKRMNAMKGILKRCPEVAFAVLLRLLPSFGQIGNNSRKPVYRKHIPENFENNVSKEEYSKQINEFGIMLLELVKQDDKRIMVIAELLDNSIKLPGDALNAYLDYLLSDEIISKPDEFKQPICDTLRLLVIKHRKFSKSHWALKSEIIDKIDIITDKISPHNPLYSYRYLFSDNVYSYFDEDIEFDDKDKKIDSLKVKAIGEIFNYGGLKAIENFAKSIANPYFVGFSFSAIISNETQQAILPASFNHPEKEFQEFLKGLINGKYYKYGELWFEDMDILSWNIKNICKIFISLPFNEKTWALVEKWMGVSARDYWLEVNCYIFSTISDLTIAVNNFLKVNRPWLALECIYAHHFNNECFLADQALKALLTASDNGLQRNDNRVYKLKKIIELLQKDNSIKEDDMIKIEWKYLQFFNEYDQNIMPKHIYKKMSANPDYFLEMIKFSFISDINTKKEATENINIINNREKVWHLFRNWIQVPGIISDGSFSLDNFKKWFADVERKSNELGYYQEAMVQIGGVLFYTPSDTNGLWINEYIAELLDKNSNLRQGYVSESYNPKRVHTIDLSENDETETAIMWRKRAADIENIGYITFCLLVNEIAEFYEYRSTRNRVD
;
A
#
# COMPACT_ATOMS: atom_id res chain seq x y z
N MET A 1 3.56 26.73 30.65
CA MET A 1 2.16 26.92 30.19
C MET A 1 2.19 27.97 29.10
N PHE A 2 1.71 27.63 27.90
CA PHE A 2 1.50 28.62 26.84
C PHE A 2 0.27 29.44 27.25
N LYS A 3 0.39 30.77 27.26
CA LYS A 3 -0.71 31.66 27.61
C LYS A 3 -1.36 32.13 26.31
N PRO A 4 -2.70 32.02 26.15
CA PRO A 4 -3.35 32.52 24.95
C PRO A 4 -3.12 34.02 24.79
N LYS A 5 -2.82 34.42 23.55
CA LYS A 5 -2.52 35.78 23.14
C LYS A 5 -3.79 36.58 22.94
N VAL A 6 -3.85 37.73 23.59
CA VAL A 6 -4.95 38.68 23.49
C VAL A 6 -4.50 39.91 22.71
N PHE A 7 -5.20 40.22 21.63
CA PHE A 7 -5.06 41.47 20.89
C PHE A 7 -6.13 42.47 21.31
N ILE A 8 -5.78 43.74 21.50
CA ILE A 8 -6.74 44.80 21.82
C ILE A 8 -6.91 45.73 20.61
N SER A 9 -8.12 45.75 20.05
CA SER A 9 -8.58 46.70 19.02
C SER A 9 -9.50 47.75 19.64
N SER A 10 -9.45 49.01 19.19
CA SER A 10 -10.21 50.08 19.85
C SER A 10 -10.56 51.27 18.95
N CYS A 11 -11.63 52.00 19.23
CA CYS A 11 -11.96 53.23 18.50
C CYS A 11 -11.55 54.50 19.28
N GLN A 12 -10.36 55.06 19.03
CA GLN A 12 -9.83 56.22 19.79
C GLN A 12 -10.29 57.58 19.25
N TYR A 13 -11.09 58.33 20.04
CA TYR A 13 -11.43 59.73 19.74
C TYR A 13 -11.65 60.65 20.97
N ASN A 14 -11.53 60.16 22.22
CA ASN A 14 -11.73 60.97 23.44
C ASN A 14 -10.67 60.64 24.51
N ASP A 15 -10.21 61.64 25.26
CA ASP A 15 -9.18 61.53 26.30
C ASP A 15 -9.54 60.52 27.40
N GLU A 16 -10.82 60.43 27.79
CA GLU A 16 -11.28 59.42 28.75
C GLU A 16 -11.11 57.99 28.24
N PHE A 17 -11.31 57.77 26.93
CA PHE A 17 -11.18 56.47 26.29
C PHE A 17 -9.71 56.05 26.12
N ILE A 18 -8.81 57.03 26.00
CA ILE A 18 -7.35 56.79 26.02
C ILE A 18 -6.93 56.25 27.39
N VAL A 19 -7.45 56.82 28.48
CA VAL A 19 -7.19 56.35 29.84
C VAL A 19 -7.70 54.92 30.04
N GLU A 20 -8.93 54.60 29.60
CA GLU A 20 -9.50 53.25 29.65
C GLU A 20 -8.58 52.21 28.99
N ARG A 21 -8.05 52.54 27.82
CA ARG A 21 -7.15 51.67 27.06
C ARG A 21 -5.76 51.54 27.67
N GLN A 22 -5.18 52.63 28.17
CA GLN A 22 -3.83 52.61 28.78
C GLN A 22 -3.77 51.79 30.07
N LEU A 23 -4.92 51.54 30.70
CA LEU A 23 -5.01 50.73 31.91
C LEU A 23 -5.15 49.22 31.64
N LEU A 24 -5.42 48.80 30.40
CA LEU A 24 -5.55 47.38 30.05
C LEU A 24 -4.25 46.57 30.21
N PRO A 25 -3.05 47.06 29.84
CA PRO A 25 -1.80 46.38 30.18
C PRO A 25 -1.67 46.06 31.67
N ILE A 26 -2.04 47.02 32.53
CA ILE A 26 -1.99 46.86 33.99
C ILE A 26 -2.99 45.80 34.47
N LEU A 27 -4.12 45.62 33.79
CA LEU A 27 -5.07 44.55 34.08
C LEU A 27 -4.47 43.17 33.75
N PHE A 28 -3.79 43.02 32.62
CA PHE A 28 -3.13 41.78 32.23
C PHE A 28 -1.87 41.46 33.05
N ASP A 29 -1.27 42.45 33.72
CA ASP A 29 -0.16 42.27 34.67
C ASP A 29 -0.61 41.85 36.08
N LYS A 30 -1.92 41.73 36.34
CA LYS A 30 -2.48 41.28 37.63
C LYS A 30 -2.99 39.84 37.57
N GLU A 31 -2.85 39.11 38.68
CA GLU A 31 -3.51 37.81 38.85
C GLU A 31 -5.05 37.96 38.90
N PRO A 32 -5.82 37.02 38.32
CA PRO A 32 -5.39 35.77 37.69
C PRO A 32 -5.00 35.90 36.21
N LEU A 33 -5.24 37.05 35.57
CA LEU A 33 -5.03 37.20 34.13
C LEU A 33 -3.56 37.03 33.73
N ARG A 34 -2.63 37.53 34.56
CA ARG A 34 -1.19 37.40 34.33
C ARG A 34 -0.76 35.96 34.20
N SER A 35 -1.29 35.03 34.98
CA SER A 35 -0.90 33.61 34.91
C SER A 35 -1.55 32.87 33.75
N ILE A 36 -2.68 33.38 33.22
CA ILE A 36 -3.52 32.68 32.26
C ILE A 36 -3.33 33.20 30.83
N PHE A 37 -3.24 34.50 30.61
CA PHE A 37 -3.24 35.15 29.29
C PHE A 37 -1.96 35.94 29.04
N GLU A 38 -1.58 36.05 27.76
CA GLU A 38 -0.51 36.94 27.29
C GLU A 38 -1.15 38.10 26.55
N LEU A 39 -0.94 39.33 27.01
CA LEU A 39 -1.32 40.49 26.22
C LEU A 39 -0.32 40.63 25.06
N TRP A 40 -0.77 40.31 23.85
CA TRP A 40 0.08 40.21 22.67
C TRP A 40 0.38 41.57 22.06
N GLU A 41 -0.66 42.35 21.74
CA GLU A 41 -0.48 43.70 21.21
C GLU A 41 -1.75 44.55 21.42
N ILE A 42 -1.56 45.87 21.43
CA ILE A 42 -2.64 46.85 21.46
C ILE A 42 -2.51 47.76 20.23
N GLU A 43 -3.56 47.84 19.44
CA GLU A 43 -3.65 48.60 18.19
C GLU A 43 -3.31 50.10 18.35
N GLN A 44 -2.09 50.57 18.07
CA GLN A 44 -1.74 52.00 18.16
C GLN A 44 -2.34 52.83 17.01
N GLN A 45 -2.89 54.00 17.32
CA GLN A 45 -3.48 54.88 16.30
C GLN A 45 -2.38 55.48 15.42
N ALA A 46 -2.11 54.85 14.27
CA ALA A 46 -1.25 55.40 13.25
C ALA A 46 -1.93 55.29 11.87
N ALA A 47 -1.89 56.39 11.12
CA ALA A 47 -2.48 56.46 9.79
C ALA A 47 -1.46 55.96 8.76
N GLY A 48 -1.57 54.68 8.37
CA GLY A 48 -0.75 54.11 7.30
C GLY A 48 -1.09 52.65 7.00
N ILE A 49 -1.12 52.30 5.70
CA ILE A 49 -1.43 50.94 5.19
C ILE A 49 -0.50 49.88 5.81
N THR A 50 0.76 50.23 6.07
CA THR A 50 1.76 49.34 6.67
C THR A 50 1.42 48.95 8.10
N VAL A 51 0.87 49.90 8.87
CA VAL A 51 0.47 49.66 10.27
C VAL A 51 -0.81 48.82 10.32
N GLU A 52 -1.76 49.09 9.41
CA GLU A 52 -2.97 48.28 9.26
C GLU A 52 -2.63 46.81 8.90
N ALA A 53 -1.69 46.59 7.99
CA ALA A 53 -1.19 45.26 7.65
C ALA A 53 -0.51 44.56 8.84
N GLN A 54 0.18 45.31 9.70
CA GLN A 54 0.77 44.80 10.93
C GLN A 54 -0.32 44.34 11.92
N TYR A 55 -1.37 45.14 12.16
CA TYR A 55 -2.47 44.73 13.05
C TYR A 55 -3.23 43.52 12.53
N ILE A 56 -3.49 43.45 11.22
CA ILE A 56 -4.06 42.26 10.58
C ILE A 56 -3.17 41.03 10.83
N ARG A 57 -1.84 41.17 10.70
CA ARG A 57 -0.89 40.08 11.00
C ARG A 57 -0.91 39.68 12.47
N ASN A 58 -1.01 40.64 13.39
CA ASN A 58 -1.03 40.39 14.82
C ASN A 58 -2.34 39.75 15.30
N ILE A 59 -3.47 40.15 14.70
CA ILE A 59 -4.76 39.50 14.92
C ILE A 59 -4.69 38.03 14.50
N ARG A 60 -4.13 37.71 13.33
CA ARG A 60 -3.92 36.31 12.90
C ARG A 60 -3.08 35.47 13.88
N GLN A 61 -2.33 36.12 14.77
CA GLN A 61 -1.48 35.48 15.77
C GLN A 61 -2.07 35.51 17.19
N SER A 62 -3.28 36.05 17.36
CA SER A 62 -3.99 36.12 18.64
C SER A 62 -5.14 35.12 18.67
N GLU A 63 -5.34 34.44 19.80
CA GLU A 63 -6.51 33.59 20.05
C GLU A 63 -7.76 34.39 20.48
N TYR A 64 -7.56 35.59 21.02
CA TYR A 64 -8.64 36.45 21.51
C TYR A 64 -8.45 37.91 21.06
N VAL A 65 -9.55 38.54 20.64
CA VAL A 65 -9.60 39.98 20.35
C VAL A 65 -10.53 40.66 21.34
N ILE A 66 -10.01 41.60 22.12
CA ILE A 66 -10.81 42.55 22.89
C ILE A 66 -11.06 43.76 22.01
N LEU A 67 -12.31 44.05 21.73
CA LEU A 67 -12.73 45.19 20.94
C LEU A 67 -13.37 46.24 21.87
N LEU A 68 -12.76 47.42 21.99
CA LEU A 68 -13.35 48.55 22.71
C LEU A 68 -14.07 49.49 21.74
N LEU A 69 -15.36 49.75 21.97
CA LEU A 69 -16.18 50.67 21.17
C LEU A 69 -16.82 51.77 22.02
N ASP A 70 -16.81 53.01 21.51
CA ASP A 70 -17.51 54.16 22.11
C ASP A 70 -18.52 54.77 21.11
N SER A 71 -18.21 55.94 20.54
CA SER A 71 -19.16 56.77 19.78
C SER A 71 -19.03 56.67 18.26
N ILE A 72 -17.87 56.28 17.74
CA ILE A 72 -17.53 56.18 16.30
C ILE A 72 -16.79 54.87 16.05
N VAL A 73 -16.95 54.25 14.86
CA VAL A 73 -16.22 53.05 14.43
C VAL A 73 -15.32 53.38 13.25
N ARG A 74 -14.01 53.07 13.35
CA ARG A 74 -13.04 53.26 12.25
C ARG A 74 -13.11 52.10 11.25
N ASP A 75 -12.83 52.39 9.97
CA ASP A 75 -12.79 51.34 8.94
C ASP A 75 -11.67 50.31 9.16
N ALA A 76 -10.53 50.72 9.76
CA ALA A 76 -9.47 49.79 10.16
C ALA A 76 -9.98 48.74 11.17
N VAL A 77 -10.73 49.19 12.18
CA VAL A 77 -11.35 48.30 13.19
C VAL A 77 -12.37 47.35 12.53
N LYS A 78 -13.12 47.79 11.52
CA LYS A 78 -14.02 46.89 10.76
C LYS A 78 -13.23 45.77 10.07
N LYS A 79 -12.13 46.10 9.40
CA LYS A 79 -11.28 45.12 8.72
C LYS A 79 -10.56 44.19 9.68
N GLU A 80 -10.08 44.71 10.81
CA GLU A 80 -9.49 43.93 11.90
C GLU A 80 -10.46 42.86 12.42
N ILE A 81 -11.72 43.24 12.65
CA ILE A 81 -12.75 42.32 13.15
C ILE A 81 -13.25 41.36 12.07
N GLU A 82 -13.33 41.79 10.80
CA GLU A 82 -13.59 40.88 9.68
C GLU A 82 -12.48 39.84 9.53
N GLU A 83 -11.22 40.24 9.71
CA GLU A 83 -10.10 39.31 9.67
C GLU A 83 -10.13 38.34 10.85
N ALA A 84 -10.41 38.84 12.06
CA ALA A 84 -10.61 37.99 13.24
C ALA A 84 -11.71 36.95 12.97
N ARG A 85 -12.82 37.36 12.38
CA ARG A 85 -13.95 36.49 12.02
C ARG A 85 -13.57 35.45 10.96
N LYS A 86 -12.84 35.82 9.91
CA LYS A 86 -12.37 34.88 8.87
C LYS A 86 -11.47 33.77 9.42
N ASN A 87 -10.72 34.08 10.47
CA ASN A 87 -9.77 33.15 11.09
C ASN A 87 -10.35 32.48 12.36
N ASN A 88 -11.67 32.54 12.59
CA ASN A 88 -12.34 31.96 13.77
C ASN A 88 -11.76 32.41 15.13
N ILE A 89 -11.25 33.64 15.20
CA ILE A 89 -10.72 34.22 16.44
C ILE A 89 -11.88 34.73 17.31
N PHE A 90 -11.82 34.48 18.61
CA PHE A 90 -12.86 34.90 19.54
C PHE A 90 -12.82 36.41 19.77
N ILE A 91 -13.95 37.08 19.53
CA ILE A 91 -14.07 38.54 19.64
C ILE A 91 -14.93 38.90 20.86
N PHE A 92 -14.43 39.82 21.70
CA PHE A 92 -15.12 40.38 22.85
C PHE A 92 -15.35 41.88 22.69
N PRO A 93 -16.53 42.29 22.20
CA PRO A 93 -16.89 43.69 22.14
C PRO A 93 -17.30 44.23 23.51
N PHE A 94 -16.55 45.20 24.01
CA PHE A 94 -16.91 46.02 25.17
C PHE A 94 -17.34 47.40 24.68
N ILE A 95 -18.58 47.78 24.96
CA ILE A 95 -19.22 48.98 24.43
C ILE A 95 -19.49 49.97 25.56
N ARG A 96 -18.90 51.16 25.48
CA ARG A 96 -19.09 52.23 26.48
C ARG A 96 -20.53 52.72 26.47
N ILE A 97 -21.17 52.84 27.64
CA ILE A 97 -22.52 53.39 27.77
C ILE A 97 -22.44 54.90 27.53
N ASN A 98 -22.74 55.33 26.30
CA ASN A 98 -22.68 56.72 25.89
C ASN A 98 -24.00 57.11 25.19
N LYS A 99 -24.53 58.31 25.49
CA LYS A 99 -25.79 58.82 24.92
C LYS A 99 -25.61 59.45 23.52
N ASN A 100 -24.37 59.69 23.08
CA ASN A 100 -24.06 60.37 21.82
C ASN A 100 -23.29 59.45 20.84
N ARG A 101 -23.84 58.29 20.47
CA ARG A 101 -23.23 57.39 19.46
C ARG A 101 -23.64 57.78 18.04
N SER A 102 -22.73 57.61 17.06
CA SER A 102 -23.06 57.81 15.65
C SER A 102 -24.02 56.72 15.12
N ILE A 103 -24.70 57.02 14.01
CA ILE A 103 -25.56 56.06 13.31
C ILE A 103 -24.75 54.83 12.89
N GLU A 104 -23.53 55.04 12.39
CA GLU A 104 -22.62 53.99 11.94
C GLU A 104 -22.16 53.09 13.10
N ALA A 105 -21.82 53.65 14.25
CA ALA A 105 -21.47 52.88 15.44
C ALA A 105 -22.65 52.05 15.94
N THR A 106 -23.86 52.62 15.90
CA THR A 106 -25.10 51.92 16.29
C THR A 106 -25.39 50.74 15.35
N ALA A 107 -25.24 50.92 14.04
CA ALA A 107 -25.39 49.86 13.06
C ALA A 107 -24.32 48.76 13.23
N TYR A 108 -23.08 49.14 13.49
CA TYR A 108 -21.98 48.18 13.69
C TYR A 108 -22.13 47.36 14.97
N ILE A 109 -22.61 47.97 16.07
CA ILE A 109 -22.94 47.23 17.29
C ILE A 109 -24.00 46.16 17.01
N LYS A 110 -25.05 46.51 16.23
CA LYS A 110 -26.08 45.54 15.83
C LYS A 110 -25.49 44.40 15.00
N TYR A 111 -24.60 44.72 14.06
CA TYR A 111 -23.86 43.73 13.28
C TYR A 111 -23.02 42.78 14.17
N LEU A 112 -22.31 43.30 15.17
CA LEU A 112 -21.54 42.47 16.10
C LEU A 112 -22.44 41.50 16.89
N GLN A 113 -23.63 41.96 17.29
CA GLN A 113 -24.59 41.16 18.05
C GLN A 113 -25.12 39.94 17.26
N ASP A 114 -25.01 39.94 15.93
CA ASP A 114 -25.41 38.79 15.11
C ASP A 114 -24.47 37.58 15.27
N PHE A 115 -23.24 37.76 15.77
CA PHE A 115 -22.25 36.68 15.85
C PHE A 115 -21.37 36.68 17.11
N CYS A 116 -21.46 37.67 18.00
CA CYS A 116 -20.75 37.67 19.27
C CYS A 116 -21.55 38.36 20.39
N THR A 117 -21.28 37.99 21.64
CA THR A 117 -21.93 38.61 22.80
C THR A 117 -21.27 39.95 23.11
N THR A 118 -22.03 41.04 22.99
CA THR A 118 -21.56 42.39 23.32
C THR A 118 -21.78 42.71 24.80
N VAL A 119 -20.77 43.30 25.46
CA VAL A 119 -20.82 43.68 26.88
C VAL A 119 -20.78 45.20 27.01
N PHE A 120 -21.75 45.80 27.69
CA PHE A 120 -21.76 47.25 27.94
C PHE A 120 -21.02 47.60 29.23
N TYR A 121 -20.33 48.74 29.30
CA TYR A 121 -19.64 49.21 30.51
C TYR A 121 -19.84 50.72 30.77
N SER A 122 -19.84 51.14 32.04
CA SER A 122 -20.07 52.55 32.44
C SER A 122 -18.80 53.36 32.65
N ASP A 123 -17.73 52.72 33.12
CA ASP A 123 -16.46 53.35 33.49
C ASP A 123 -15.30 52.35 33.43
N VAL A 124 -14.08 52.83 33.64
CA VAL A 124 -12.83 52.04 33.65
C VAL A 124 -12.87 50.85 34.62
N LYS A 125 -13.45 51.02 35.81
CA LYS A 125 -13.48 49.99 36.86
C LYS A 125 -14.45 48.88 36.46
N ASP A 126 -15.61 49.27 35.92
CA ASP A 126 -16.59 48.35 35.36
C ASP A 126 -16.06 47.62 34.12
N LEU A 127 -15.34 48.32 33.23
CA LEU A 127 -14.65 47.72 32.07
C LEU A 127 -13.65 46.65 32.50
N SER A 128 -12.77 46.98 33.46
CA SER A 128 -11.74 46.06 33.94
C SER A 128 -12.36 44.78 34.51
N LYS A 129 -13.39 44.93 35.35
CA LYS A 129 -14.11 43.81 35.95
C LYS A 129 -14.81 42.93 34.90
N LYS A 130 -15.38 43.55 33.86
CA LYS A 130 -16.09 42.85 32.77
C LYS A 130 -15.15 42.13 31.82
N ILE A 131 -13.98 42.70 31.52
CA ILE A 131 -12.92 42.03 30.75
C ILE A 131 -12.43 40.81 31.52
N GLU A 132 -12.07 40.98 32.79
CA GLU A 132 -11.62 39.89 33.66
C GLU A 132 -12.67 38.78 33.73
N TYR A 133 -13.93 39.12 33.99
CA TYR A 133 -15.03 38.16 34.03
C TYR A 133 -15.23 37.42 32.70
N SER A 134 -15.19 38.13 31.57
CA SER A 134 -15.45 37.53 30.24
C SER A 134 -14.33 36.59 29.81
N LEU A 135 -13.07 36.98 30.06
CA LEU A 135 -11.91 36.14 29.78
C LEU A 135 -11.86 34.91 30.70
N LEU A 136 -12.11 35.10 32.00
CA LEU A 136 -12.18 33.97 32.94
C LEU A 136 -13.38 33.06 32.66
N ALA A 137 -14.50 33.59 32.21
CA ALA A 137 -15.66 32.82 31.76
C ALA A 137 -15.34 31.92 30.56
N ILE A 138 -14.29 32.22 29.78
CA ILE A 138 -13.92 31.55 28.53
C ILE A 138 -12.71 30.65 28.65
N TYR A 139 -11.75 31.05 29.49
CA TYR A 139 -10.84 30.09 30.09
C TYR A 139 -11.65 28.95 30.71
N SER A 140 -12.72 29.28 31.45
CA SER A 140 -13.67 28.28 31.95
C SER A 140 -14.59 27.65 30.89
N GLN A 141 -14.63 28.11 29.62
CA GLN A 141 -15.38 27.46 28.51
C GLN A 141 -14.58 26.40 27.72
N GLY A 142 -13.28 26.58 27.51
CA GLY A 142 -12.41 25.45 27.12
C GLY A 142 -12.38 24.40 28.23
N ASP A 143 -12.43 24.90 29.46
CA ASP A 143 -12.75 24.12 30.65
C ASP A 143 -14.25 23.75 30.73
N LYS A 144 -15.21 24.26 29.94
CA LYS A 144 -16.64 23.91 30.14
C LYS A 144 -16.90 22.46 29.77
N LYS A 145 -16.21 21.86 28.81
CA LYS A 145 -16.37 20.42 28.53
C LYS A 145 -15.80 19.58 29.67
N VAL A 146 -14.62 19.96 30.17
CA VAL A 146 -13.92 19.29 31.27
C VAL A 146 -14.61 19.54 32.61
N GLN A 147 -14.97 20.78 32.94
CA GLN A 147 -15.83 21.21 34.05
C GLN A 147 -17.26 20.67 33.96
N ASN A 148 -17.85 20.47 32.77
CA ASN A 148 -19.14 19.77 32.63
C ASN A 148 -18.97 18.28 32.92
N ILE A 149 -17.84 17.67 32.52
CA ILE A 149 -17.51 16.29 32.91
C ILE A 149 -17.24 16.23 34.42
N TYR A 150 -16.47 17.16 35.02
CA TYR A 150 -16.20 17.23 36.45
C TYR A 150 -17.46 17.55 37.26
N SER A 151 -18.34 18.42 36.78
CA SER A 151 -19.61 18.73 37.44
C SER A 151 -20.54 17.52 37.41
N LYS A 152 -20.65 16.81 36.27
CA LYS A 152 -21.34 15.52 36.19
C LYS A 152 -20.71 14.47 37.10
N LEU A 153 -19.38 14.38 37.15
CA LEU A 153 -18.64 13.50 38.06
C LEU A 153 -18.91 13.81 39.54
N ASN A 154 -19.18 15.07 39.87
CA ASN A 154 -19.53 15.50 41.23
C ASN A 154 -21.02 15.28 41.55
N THR A 155 -21.89 15.01 40.56
CA THR A 155 -23.29 14.60 40.81
C THR A 155 -23.43 13.14 41.21
N ILE A 156 -22.37 12.34 41.03
CA ILE A 156 -22.35 10.93 41.43
C ILE A 156 -22.24 10.85 42.94
N LYS A 157 -23.04 9.99 43.55
CA LYS A 157 -23.00 9.77 45.00
C LYS A 157 -21.62 9.23 45.42
N PRO A 158 -21.03 9.70 46.53
CA PRO A 158 -19.73 9.23 47.02
C PRO A 158 -19.64 7.72 47.25
N GLN A 159 -20.77 7.02 47.43
CA GLN A 159 -20.80 5.56 47.58
C GLN A 159 -20.22 4.82 46.37
N HIS A 160 -20.30 5.40 45.16
CA HIS A 160 -19.81 4.79 43.92
C HIS A 160 -18.33 5.10 43.64
N ASP A 161 -17.68 6.00 44.40
CA ASP A 161 -16.31 6.45 44.10
C ASP A 161 -15.30 5.30 44.09
N LYS A 162 -15.46 4.32 45.00
CA LYS A 162 -14.60 3.13 45.03
C LYS A 162 -14.72 2.33 43.74
N SER A 163 -15.95 2.08 43.27
CA SER A 163 -16.17 1.29 42.07
C SER A 163 -15.69 2.00 40.82
N ILE A 164 -15.90 3.33 40.72
CA ILE A 164 -15.38 4.15 39.61
C ILE A 164 -13.85 4.19 39.63
N PHE A 165 -13.23 4.29 40.80
CA PHE A 165 -11.78 4.22 40.94
C PHE A 165 -11.23 2.89 40.41
N ILE A 166 -11.83 1.77 40.81
CA ILE A 166 -11.42 0.44 40.31
C ILE A 166 -11.67 0.32 38.82
N ALA A 167 -12.84 0.73 38.31
CA ALA A 167 -13.12 0.74 36.88
C ALA A 167 -12.11 1.60 36.11
N THR A 168 -11.70 2.75 36.66
CA THR A 168 -10.66 3.61 36.08
C THR A 168 -9.32 2.89 35.98
N ILE A 169 -8.97 2.05 36.96
CA ILE A 169 -7.76 1.22 36.93
C ILE A 169 -7.87 0.09 35.91
N ILE A 170 -9.03 -0.53 35.74
CA ILE A 170 -9.22 -1.66 34.81
C ILE A 170 -9.36 -1.17 33.36
N GLY A 171 -10.11 -0.09 33.16
CA GLY A 171 -10.27 0.62 31.89
C GLY A 171 -11.32 0.06 30.98
N SER A 172 -11.20 -1.20 30.62
CA SER A 172 -12.14 -1.92 29.76
C SER A 172 -12.09 -3.41 30.07
N TRP A 173 -13.18 -4.13 29.85
CA TRP A 173 -13.29 -5.58 30.11
C TRP A 173 -14.51 -6.16 29.39
N ASP A 174 -14.57 -7.49 29.28
CA ASP A 174 -15.73 -8.24 28.80
C ASP A 174 -16.38 -8.98 29.99
N ASP A 175 -17.60 -8.59 30.37
CA ASP A 175 -18.36 -9.21 31.47
C ASP A 175 -18.89 -10.62 31.15
N THR A 176 -18.80 -11.04 29.89
CA THR A 176 -19.13 -12.41 29.47
C THR A 176 -17.92 -13.35 29.59
N ASN A 177 -16.71 -12.78 29.76
CA ASN A 177 -15.48 -13.53 29.92
C ASN A 177 -15.19 -13.83 31.41
N ALA A 178 -15.17 -15.11 31.77
CA ALA A 178 -14.95 -15.55 33.15
C ALA A 178 -13.56 -15.20 33.69
N ASP A 179 -12.52 -15.17 32.85
CA ASP A 179 -11.16 -14.83 33.24
C ASP A 179 -11.01 -13.33 33.49
N ASP A 180 -11.69 -12.49 32.70
CA ASP A 180 -11.79 -11.04 32.96
C ASP A 180 -12.48 -10.75 34.30
N ILE A 181 -13.60 -11.43 34.57
CA ILE A 181 -14.33 -11.34 35.84
C ILE A 181 -13.42 -11.68 37.03
N ASN A 182 -12.56 -12.70 36.88
CA ASN A 182 -11.64 -13.09 37.95
C ASN A 182 -10.59 -12.00 38.25
N ILE A 183 -10.08 -11.32 37.22
CA ILE A 183 -9.17 -10.17 37.39
C ILE A 183 -9.87 -9.01 38.11
N ILE A 184 -11.13 -8.74 37.75
CA ILE A 184 -11.92 -7.68 38.40
C ILE A 184 -12.12 -8.01 39.89
N LYS A 185 -12.45 -9.26 40.24
CA LYS A 185 -12.59 -9.72 41.63
C LYS A 185 -11.30 -9.54 42.44
N GLU A 186 -10.14 -9.86 41.84
CA GLU A 186 -8.84 -9.67 42.50
C GLU A 186 -8.55 -8.19 42.79
N MET A 187 -8.95 -7.32 41.85
CA MET A 187 -8.77 -5.88 41.99
C MET A 187 -9.70 -5.28 43.06
N THR A 188 -11.01 -5.62 43.03
CA THR A 188 -12.02 -5.10 43.95
C THR A 188 -11.90 -5.68 45.36
N GLY A 189 -11.54 -6.96 45.49
CA GLY A 189 -11.58 -7.71 46.74
C GLY A 189 -12.99 -8.04 47.25
N GLU A 190 -14.02 -7.85 46.41
CA GLU A 190 -15.44 -8.03 46.72
C GLU A 190 -16.13 -8.94 45.68
N ASN A 191 -17.41 -9.27 45.89
CA ASN A 191 -18.15 -10.07 44.92
C ASN A 191 -18.39 -9.26 43.63
N PHE A 192 -18.11 -9.88 42.48
CA PHE A 192 -18.29 -9.25 41.17
C PHE A 192 -19.71 -8.73 40.96
N THR A 193 -20.73 -9.48 41.39
CA THR A 193 -22.14 -9.07 41.21
C THR A 193 -22.50 -7.80 41.98
N GLU A 194 -21.86 -7.57 43.13
CA GLU A 194 -22.07 -6.35 43.92
C GLU A 194 -21.42 -5.15 43.23
N TRP A 195 -20.19 -5.30 42.75
CA TRP A 195 -19.47 -4.27 42.00
C TRP A 195 -20.13 -3.94 40.65
N GLU A 196 -20.58 -4.98 39.93
CA GLU A 196 -21.29 -4.85 38.65
C GLU A 196 -22.60 -4.06 38.82
N SER A 197 -23.39 -4.38 39.85
CA SER A 197 -24.61 -3.62 40.17
C SER A 197 -24.30 -2.14 40.45
N ASP A 198 -23.21 -1.87 41.17
CA ASP A 198 -22.80 -0.50 41.51
C ASP A 198 -22.35 0.28 40.27
N ILE A 199 -21.52 -0.33 39.41
CA ILE A 199 -21.06 0.23 38.14
C ILE A 199 -22.19 0.42 37.13
N HIS A 200 -23.21 -0.45 37.13
CA HIS A 200 -24.42 -0.25 36.34
C HIS A 200 -25.21 0.98 36.80
N GLU A 201 -25.31 1.23 38.11
CA GLU A 201 -25.98 2.43 38.62
C GLU A 201 -25.26 3.71 38.15
N VAL A 202 -23.92 3.68 38.03
CA VAL A 202 -23.12 4.81 37.52
C VAL A 202 -23.55 5.24 36.10
N ILE A 203 -23.94 4.32 35.22
CA ILE A 203 -24.39 4.64 33.86
C ILE A 203 -25.63 5.55 33.88
N ASN A 204 -26.52 5.35 34.86
CA ASN A 204 -27.75 6.14 34.98
C ASN A 204 -27.49 7.60 35.35
N TYR A 205 -26.32 7.92 35.92
CA TYR A 205 -25.93 9.29 36.23
C TYR A 205 -25.40 10.03 35.00
N THR A 206 -24.55 9.38 34.19
CA THR A 206 -23.97 9.98 32.99
C THR A 206 -23.38 8.95 32.03
N SER A 207 -23.61 9.15 30.73
CA SER A 207 -22.98 8.37 29.66
C SER A 207 -21.54 8.81 29.34
N ASP A 208 -21.00 9.82 30.03
CA ASP A 208 -19.65 10.36 29.79
C ASP A 208 -18.52 9.60 30.51
N ILE A 209 -18.85 8.60 31.34
CA ILE A 209 -17.88 7.87 32.20
C ILE A 209 -17.74 6.42 31.75
N LEU A 210 -18.84 5.74 31.50
CA LEU A 210 -18.86 4.32 31.14
C LEU A 210 -19.72 4.13 29.90
N LYS A 211 -19.23 3.28 29.00
CA LYS A 211 -19.99 2.76 27.87
C LYS A 211 -19.98 1.24 27.95
N VAL A 212 -21.15 0.64 27.83
CA VAL A 212 -21.32 -0.82 27.74
C VAL A 212 -22.07 -1.17 26.47
N ASN A 213 -21.51 -2.10 25.68
CA ASN A 213 -22.12 -2.64 24.47
C ASN A 213 -21.93 -4.17 24.45
N ASN A 214 -23.00 -4.95 24.48
CA ASN A 214 -22.95 -6.43 24.47
C ASN A 214 -21.96 -7.02 25.48
N GLY A 215 -22.04 -6.57 26.74
CA GLY A 215 -21.16 -7.02 27.82
C GLY A 215 -19.74 -6.45 27.80
N ARG A 216 -19.39 -5.66 26.78
CA ARG A 216 -18.07 -5.01 26.68
C ARG A 216 -18.11 -3.62 27.28
N TRP A 217 -17.35 -3.43 28.33
CA TRP A 217 -17.27 -2.20 29.09
C TRP A 217 -16.05 -1.38 28.70
N LYS A 218 -16.23 -0.05 28.66
CA LYS A 218 -15.14 0.90 28.45
C LYS A 218 -15.35 2.16 29.28
N VAL A 219 -14.31 2.53 30.01
CA VAL A 219 -14.21 3.81 30.72
C VAL A 219 -13.86 4.92 29.72
N LEU A 220 -14.72 5.91 29.62
CA LEU A 220 -14.55 7.11 28.83
C LEU A 220 -13.82 8.20 29.65
N ASN A 221 -13.20 9.17 28.97
CA ASN A 221 -12.52 10.30 29.61
C ASN A 221 -11.51 9.90 30.70
N ARG A 222 -10.87 8.74 30.54
CA ARG A 222 -10.06 8.07 31.55
C ARG A 222 -8.92 8.92 32.11
N SER A 223 -8.33 9.80 31.30
CA SER A 223 -7.33 10.76 31.74
C SER A 223 -7.83 11.69 32.86
N LEU A 224 -9.08 12.16 32.77
CA LEU A 224 -9.69 13.03 33.78
C LEU A 224 -10.02 12.24 35.05
N LEU A 225 -10.47 11.00 34.92
CA LEU A 225 -10.74 10.12 36.06
C LEU A 225 -9.46 9.78 36.83
N PHE A 226 -8.37 9.46 36.13
CA PHE A 226 -7.07 9.25 36.77
C PHE A 226 -6.59 10.47 37.54
N GLU A 227 -6.83 11.67 37.02
CA GLU A 227 -6.52 12.92 37.72
C GLU A 227 -7.43 13.11 38.95
N LYS A 228 -8.75 12.91 38.82
CA LYS A 228 -9.71 12.99 39.93
C LYS A 228 -9.32 12.08 41.09
N TYR A 229 -8.95 10.84 40.81
CA TYR A 229 -8.63 9.83 41.82
C TYR A 229 -7.13 9.69 42.12
N ALA A 230 -6.28 10.63 41.68
CA ALA A 230 -4.83 10.55 41.87
C ALA A 230 -4.44 10.38 43.36
N LEU A 231 -5.13 11.08 44.26
CA LEU A 231 -4.93 10.99 45.71
C LEU A 231 -5.49 9.69 46.33
N SER A 232 -6.25 8.89 45.59
CA SER A 232 -6.74 7.59 46.05
C SER A 232 -5.75 6.45 45.80
N PHE A 233 -4.66 6.71 45.06
CA PHE A 233 -3.61 5.72 44.83
C PHE A 233 -2.65 5.62 46.03
N PHE A 234 -2.27 4.38 46.35
CA PHE A 234 -1.28 4.02 47.38
C PHE A 234 -0.39 2.94 46.79
N ASP A 235 0.79 2.70 47.39
CA ASP A 235 1.74 1.70 46.87
C ASP A 235 1.13 0.29 46.72
N LYS A 236 0.24 -0.11 47.63
CA LYS A 236 -0.52 -1.37 47.51
C LYS A 236 -1.35 -1.49 46.22
N HIS A 237 -1.87 -0.36 45.70
CA HIS A 237 -2.62 -0.34 44.44
C HIS A 237 -1.67 -0.49 43.25
N ILE A 238 -0.48 0.13 43.31
CA ILE A 238 0.56 -0.01 42.29
C ILE A 238 1.06 -1.46 42.23
N GLU A 239 1.26 -2.11 43.39
CA GLU A 239 1.62 -3.53 43.49
C GLU A 239 0.54 -4.45 42.90
N LYS A 240 -0.74 -4.21 43.22
CA LYS A 240 -1.85 -4.96 42.59
C LYS A 240 -1.88 -4.78 41.08
N ILE A 241 -1.71 -3.56 40.58
CA ILE A 241 -1.68 -3.28 39.13
C ILE A 241 -0.52 -4.01 38.48
N LYS A 242 0.66 -4.05 39.13
CA LYS A 242 1.80 -4.83 38.63
C LYS A 242 1.42 -6.31 38.46
N ASN A 243 0.88 -6.93 39.51
CA ASN A 243 0.53 -8.35 39.47
C ASN A 243 -0.51 -8.65 38.36
N ILE A 244 -1.54 -7.82 38.23
CA ILE A 244 -2.55 -7.97 37.19
C ILE A 244 -1.94 -7.79 35.80
N ALA A 245 -1.09 -6.78 35.59
CA ALA A 245 -0.41 -6.55 34.32
C ALA A 245 0.49 -7.74 33.95
N ASP A 246 1.23 -8.30 34.92
CA ASP A 246 2.09 -9.46 34.70
C ASP A 246 1.26 -10.70 34.32
N ILE A 247 0.07 -10.90 34.89
CA ILE A 247 -0.82 -12.03 34.57
C ILE A 247 -1.46 -11.84 33.18
N VAL A 248 -2.08 -10.69 32.94
CA VAL A 248 -2.92 -10.43 31.76
C VAL A 248 -2.08 -10.17 30.51
N LEU A 249 -1.04 -9.34 30.62
CA LEU A 249 -0.24 -8.93 29.46
C LEU A 249 0.78 -10.00 29.05
N SER A 250 1.24 -10.85 29.98
CA SER A 250 2.14 -11.95 29.66
C SER A 250 1.47 -13.12 28.95
N GLU A 251 0.14 -13.08 28.75
CA GLU A 251 -0.57 -14.12 28.02
C GLU A 251 -0.02 -14.27 26.59
N ARG A 252 0.39 -15.49 26.26
CA ARG A 252 0.74 -15.89 24.90
C ARG A 252 -0.50 -16.40 24.19
N HIS A 253 -0.81 -15.80 23.04
CA HIS A 253 -1.98 -16.17 22.27
C HIS A 253 -1.84 -17.62 21.75
N PRO A 254 -2.81 -18.52 22.05
CA PRO A 254 -2.68 -19.95 21.70
C PRO A 254 -2.59 -20.24 20.20
N MET A 255 -3.02 -19.31 19.32
CA MET A 255 -2.90 -19.50 17.87
C MET A 255 -1.45 -19.69 17.41
N PHE A 256 -0.46 -19.18 18.14
CA PHE A 256 0.95 -19.34 17.78
C PHE A 256 1.50 -20.75 18.06
N ASP A 257 0.72 -21.60 18.71
CA ASP A 257 1.02 -23.02 18.85
C ASP A 257 0.39 -23.86 17.71
N LEU A 258 -0.44 -23.25 16.87
CA LEU A 258 -0.93 -23.83 15.63
C LEU A 258 0.08 -23.70 14.47
N ALA A 259 -0.02 -24.63 13.51
CA ALA A 259 0.66 -24.54 12.23
C ALA A 259 0.26 -23.25 11.47
N PRO A 260 1.17 -22.62 10.68
CA PRO A 260 0.92 -21.32 10.04
C PRO A 260 -0.39 -21.21 9.26
N GLU A 261 -0.78 -22.26 8.55
CA GLU A 261 -1.99 -22.30 7.70
C GLU A 261 -3.29 -22.29 8.52
N LYS A 262 -3.21 -22.70 9.79
CA LYS A 262 -4.35 -22.79 10.71
C LYS A 262 -4.56 -21.53 11.54
N ARG A 263 -3.62 -20.58 11.52
CA ARG A 263 -3.65 -19.40 12.40
C ARG A 263 -4.74 -18.40 12.03
N ILE A 264 -5.07 -18.26 10.74
CA ILE A 264 -6.14 -17.37 10.28
C ILE A 264 -7.51 -17.87 10.78
N SER A 265 -7.64 -19.18 10.97
CA SER A 265 -8.84 -19.90 11.40
C SER A 265 -8.74 -20.43 12.83
N TYR A 266 -7.92 -19.80 13.68
CA TYR A 266 -7.57 -20.32 15.02
C TYR A 266 -8.78 -20.61 15.92
N PHE A 267 -9.88 -19.85 15.76
CA PHE A 267 -11.11 -20.01 16.51
C PHE A 267 -11.77 -21.39 16.27
N TYR A 268 -11.71 -21.93 15.05
CA TYR A 268 -12.21 -23.28 14.74
C TYR A 268 -11.40 -24.39 15.43
N TYR A 269 -10.18 -24.09 15.88
CA TYR A 269 -9.31 -25.02 16.60
C TYR A 269 -9.34 -24.83 18.11
N GLY A 270 -10.25 -23.99 18.64
CA GLY A 270 -10.36 -23.70 20.07
C GLY A 270 -9.15 -22.95 20.66
N ALA A 271 -8.32 -22.34 19.81
CA ALA A 271 -7.10 -21.64 20.24
C ALA A 271 -7.36 -20.18 20.67
N MET A 272 -8.39 -19.97 21.49
CA MET A 272 -8.81 -18.65 21.97
C MET A 272 -7.92 -18.18 23.14
N PRO A 273 -7.63 -16.86 23.24
CA PRO A 273 -7.01 -16.30 24.44
C PRO A 273 -7.98 -16.39 25.64
N LYS A 274 -7.42 -16.42 26.85
CA LYS A 274 -8.14 -16.39 28.13
C LYS A 274 -8.71 -15.00 28.38
N TYR A 275 -7.88 -13.96 28.30
CA TYR A 275 -8.30 -12.60 28.59
C TYR A 275 -8.81 -11.92 27.32
N SER A 276 -9.84 -11.08 27.46
CA SER A 276 -10.37 -10.30 26.33
C SER A 276 -9.36 -9.26 25.84
N ASP A 277 -9.47 -8.86 24.58
CA ASP A 277 -8.69 -7.74 24.05
C ASP A 277 -9.05 -6.43 24.79
N GLU A 278 -10.30 -6.27 25.19
CA GLU A 278 -10.78 -5.15 26.01
C GLU A 278 -9.99 -5.02 27.31
N LEU A 279 -9.85 -6.09 28.08
CA LEU A 279 -9.08 -6.08 29.33
C LEU A 279 -7.60 -5.81 29.09
N ARG A 280 -7.00 -6.48 28.10
CA ARG A 280 -5.59 -6.32 27.76
C ARG A 280 -5.27 -4.87 27.36
N ILE A 281 -6.11 -4.23 26.56
CA ILE A 281 -6.00 -2.81 26.20
C ILE A 281 -6.19 -1.93 27.43
N GLY A 282 -7.21 -2.21 28.25
CA GLY A 282 -7.52 -1.46 29.46
C GLY A 282 -6.34 -1.40 30.43
N ILE A 283 -5.70 -2.55 30.69
CA ILE A 283 -4.51 -2.64 31.55
C ILE A 283 -3.30 -1.96 30.91
N ALA A 284 -3.07 -2.09 29.60
CA ALA A 284 -1.96 -1.41 28.93
C ALA A 284 -2.09 0.13 29.05
N GLU A 285 -3.29 0.67 28.88
CA GLU A 285 -3.59 2.09 29.08
C GLU A 285 -3.38 2.55 30.53
N THR A 286 -3.68 1.71 31.52
CA THR A 286 -3.40 1.96 32.95
C THR A 286 -1.92 2.30 33.15
N LEU A 287 -1.03 1.54 32.51
CA LEU A 287 0.41 1.77 32.60
C LEU A 287 0.80 3.14 32.04
N VAL A 288 0.14 3.58 30.97
CA VAL A 288 0.34 4.93 30.41
C VAL A 288 -0.08 6.00 31.41
N TYR A 289 -1.30 5.92 31.94
CA TYR A 289 -1.82 6.92 32.86
C TYR A 289 -1.08 6.95 34.21
N LEU A 290 -0.61 5.80 34.71
CA LEU A 290 0.26 5.72 35.88
C LEU A 290 1.58 6.46 35.66
N ASN A 291 2.20 6.31 34.48
CA ASN A 291 3.44 7.00 34.15
C ASN A 291 3.23 8.51 34.00
N LEU A 292 2.17 8.91 33.29
CA LEU A 292 1.84 10.33 33.03
C LEU A 292 1.43 11.10 34.29
N ASN A 293 0.72 10.45 35.22
CA ASN A 293 0.23 11.09 36.44
C ASN A 293 1.10 10.81 37.67
N ALA A 294 2.29 10.21 37.51
CA ALA A 294 3.13 9.80 38.63
C ALA A 294 3.44 10.93 39.63
N ASP A 295 3.52 12.18 39.15
CA ASP A 295 3.82 13.35 39.98
C ASP A 295 2.59 13.84 40.78
N LYS A 296 1.39 13.32 40.49
CA LYS A 296 0.12 13.61 41.19
C LYS A 296 -0.25 12.54 42.24
N LEU A 297 0.48 11.42 42.30
CA LEU A 297 0.20 10.30 43.21
C LEU A 297 0.84 10.55 44.60
N GLU A 298 0.36 11.54 45.33
CA GLU A 298 1.00 12.06 46.55
C GLU A 298 1.14 11.03 47.70
N HIS A 299 0.26 10.03 47.75
CA HIS A 299 0.29 8.98 48.78
C HIS A 299 1.09 7.73 48.37
N CYS A 300 1.68 7.73 47.17
CA CYS A 300 2.63 6.71 46.73
C CYS A 300 4.06 7.11 47.05
N THR A 301 4.94 6.12 47.21
CA THR A 301 6.39 6.38 47.31
C THR A 301 6.87 7.13 46.05
N PRO A 302 7.64 8.21 46.17
CA PRO A 302 8.14 8.96 45.03
C PRO A 302 8.83 8.05 43.99
N TYR A 303 8.52 8.27 42.71
CA TYR A 303 9.00 7.47 41.57
C TYR A 303 8.54 6.00 41.51
N ASN A 304 7.79 5.48 42.49
CA ASN A 304 7.39 4.06 42.52
C ASN A 304 6.54 3.67 41.31
N SER A 305 5.56 4.50 40.92
CA SER A 305 4.73 4.29 39.72
C SER A 305 5.59 4.18 38.45
N LYS A 306 6.44 5.19 38.17
CA LYS A 306 7.35 5.20 37.00
C LYS A 306 8.29 3.99 36.99
N LYS A 307 8.85 3.63 38.15
CA LYS A 307 9.72 2.45 38.31
C LYS A 307 8.97 1.15 38.03
N THR A 308 7.75 1.02 38.53
CA THR A 308 6.91 -0.17 38.35
C THR A 308 6.52 -0.36 36.89
N VAL A 309 6.04 0.69 36.22
CA VAL A 309 5.73 0.64 34.77
C VAL A 309 6.96 0.24 33.95
N ASN A 310 8.12 0.81 34.26
CA ASN A 310 9.38 0.43 33.61
C ASN A 310 9.74 -1.04 33.84
N SER A 311 9.52 -1.56 35.06
CA SER A 311 9.76 -2.96 35.40
C SER A 311 8.85 -3.90 34.61
N ILE A 312 7.55 -3.59 34.55
CA ILE A 312 6.56 -4.38 33.79
C ILE A 312 6.95 -4.47 32.32
N ILE A 313 7.22 -3.32 31.67
CA ILE A 313 7.60 -3.32 30.24
C ILE A 313 8.90 -4.09 30.02
N LYS A 314 9.87 -3.97 30.92
CA LYS A 314 11.12 -4.74 30.82
C LYS A 314 10.86 -6.25 30.96
N GLU A 315 10.10 -6.67 31.98
CA GLU A 315 9.78 -8.07 32.27
C GLU A 315 8.93 -8.72 31.16
N LEU A 316 8.04 -7.94 30.52
CA LEU A 316 7.21 -8.40 29.40
C LEU A 316 8.02 -8.78 28.15
N PHE A 317 9.16 -8.13 27.91
CA PHE A 317 9.95 -8.31 26.68
C PHE A 317 11.35 -8.93 26.89
N ASP A 318 11.87 -8.97 28.12
CA ASP A 318 13.21 -9.48 28.39
C ASP A 318 13.37 -10.94 27.96
N LYS A 319 14.28 -11.17 26.99
CA LYS A 319 14.63 -12.47 26.40
C LYS A 319 13.44 -13.30 25.91
N LYS A 320 12.39 -12.64 25.41
CA LYS A 320 11.19 -13.32 24.91
C LYS A 320 11.30 -13.69 23.43
N ASP A 321 10.61 -14.77 23.05
CA ASP A 321 10.57 -15.26 21.68
C ASP A 321 9.64 -14.40 20.79
N TRP A 322 9.66 -14.67 19.49
CA TRP A 322 8.83 -13.99 18.51
C TRP A 322 7.32 -14.15 18.79
N LYS A 323 6.90 -15.22 19.48
CA LYS A 323 5.47 -15.47 19.77
C LYS A 323 4.94 -14.53 20.85
N THR A 324 5.76 -14.18 21.84
CA THR A 324 5.40 -13.14 22.82
C THR A 324 5.19 -11.80 22.14
N TRP A 325 6.14 -11.36 21.30
CA TRP A 325 5.98 -10.12 20.52
C TRP A 325 4.71 -10.15 19.65
N ALA A 326 4.46 -11.26 18.97
CA ALA A 326 3.26 -11.42 18.14
C ALA A 326 1.95 -11.40 18.95
N SER A 327 1.98 -11.88 20.20
CA SER A 327 0.83 -11.91 21.12
C SER A 327 0.50 -10.54 21.71
N LEU A 328 1.48 -9.63 21.72
CA LEU A 328 1.36 -8.26 22.20
C LEU A 328 1.13 -7.24 21.09
N ARG A 329 1.02 -7.67 19.82
CA ARG A 329 1.02 -6.79 18.64
C ARG A 329 0.08 -5.58 18.77
N ASN A 330 -1.18 -5.80 19.15
CA ASN A 330 -2.21 -4.77 19.28
C ASN A 330 -1.96 -3.80 20.45
N LEU A 331 -1.08 -4.16 21.38
CA LEU A 331 -0.72 -3.37 22.55
C LEU A 331 0.58 -2.60 22.37
N LEU A 332 1.42 -2.93 21.36
CA LEU A 332 2.73 -2.31 21.16
C LEU A 332 2.67 -0.78 21.08
N PRO A 333 1.71 -0.15 20.37
CA PRO A 333 1.63 1.32 20.35
C PRO A 333 1.33 1.92 21.72
N VAL A 334 0.47 1.27 22.52
CA VAL A 334 0.11 1.74 23.87
C VAL A 334 1.28 1.57 24.84
N LEU A 335 1.95 0.41 24.81
CA LEU A 335 3.12 0.12 25.64
C LEU A 335 4.31 1.03 25.31
N ALA A 336 4.47 1.40 24.03
CA ALA A 336 5.47 2.38 23.62
C ALA A 336 5.23 3.74 24.27
N GLU A 337 3.99 4.21 24.33
CA GLU A 337 3.65 5.46 25.02
C GLU A 337 3.69 5.31 26.57
N ALA A 338 3.55 4.11 27.12
CA ALA A 338 3.64 3.90 28.57
C ALA A 338 5.05 4.18 29.11
N SER A 339 6.09 3.64 28.47
CA SER A 339 7.49 3.98 28.76
C SER A 339 8.36 3.99 27.49
N PRO A 340 8.41 5.13 26.77
CA PRO A 340 9.11 5.22 25.48
C PRO A 340 10.57 4.76 25.53
N ARG A 341 11.32 5.24 26.54
CA ARG A 341 12.75 4.92 26.68
C ARG A 341 12.99 3.43 26.91
N VAL A 342 12.24 2.82 27.82
CA VAL A 342 12.40 1.38 28.15
C VAL A 342 11.91 0.51 27.01
N PHE A 343 10.81 0.91 26.34
CA PHE A 343 10.29 0.21 25.18
C PHE A 343 11.30 0.16 24.03
N MET A 344 11.97 1.28 23.72
CA MET A 344 13.03 1.29 22.71
C MET A 344 14.26 0.47 23.15
N GLU A 345 14.64 0.53 24.43
CA GLU A 345 15.74 -0.27 24.99
C GLU A 345 15.49 -1.79 24.85
N VAL A 346 14.27 -2.27 25.09
CA VAL A 346 13.94 -3.70 24.92
C VAL A 346 13.92 -4.14 23.46
N ILE A 347 13.52 -3.27 22.53
CA ILE A 347 13.59 -3.57 21.08
C ILE A 347 15.04 -3.65 20.62
N GLU A 348 15.89 -2.70 21.03
CA GLU A 348 17.33 -2.73 20.70
C GLU A 348 18.00 -3.99 21.24
N ASN A 349 17.69 -4.36 22.49
CA ASN A 349 18.18 -5.60 23.07
C ASN A 349 17.68 -6.82 22.29
N ALA A 350 16.41 -6.84 21.86
CA ALA A 350 15.85 -7.92 21.05
C ALA A 350 16.50 -8.02 19.65
N ILE A 351 16.77 -6.90 18.96
CA ILE A 351 17.47 -6.88 17.67
C ILE A 351 18.86 -7.53 17.79
N ASN A 352 19.55 -7.31 18.91
CA ASN A 352 20.88 -7.85 19.17
C ASN A 352 20.89 -9.31 19.68
N GLN A 353 19.73 -9.93 19.90
CA GLN A 353 19.65 -11.35 20.29
C GLN A 353 19.98 -12.26 19.10
N LEU A 354 20.54 -13.44 19.40
CA LEU A 354 20.84 -14.48 18.41
C LEU A 354 20.08 -15.77 18.78
N PRO A 355 19.07 -16.19 18.00
CA PRO A 355 18.51 -15.50 16.82
C PRO A 355 17.64 -14.29 17.21
N CYS A 356 17.58 -13.28 16.33
CA CYS A 356 16.72 -12.11 16.53
C CYS A 356 15.24 -12.54 16.44
N PRO A 357 14.39 -12.23 17.45
CA PRO A 357 13.00 -12.66 17.47
C PRO A 357 12.17 -12.03 16.36
N PHE A 358 12.55 -10.84 15.86
CA PHE A 358 11.83 -10.17 14.77
C PHE A 358 11.89 -10.94 13.45
N ILE A 359 12.89 -11.82 13.25
CA ILE A 359 12.97 -12.70 12.08
C ILE A 359 11.75 -13.62 11.99
N GLY A 360 11.26 -14.13 13.13
CA GLY A 360 10.09 -15.01 13.20
C GLY A 360 8.75 -14.31 12.96
N LEU A 361 8.73 -12.97 12.96
CA LEU A 361 7.53 -12.14 12.74
C LEU A 361 7.34 -11.73 11.29
N PHE A 362 8.39 -11.83 10.46
CA PHE A 362 8.26 -11.60 9.04
C PHE A 362 7.46 -12.72 8.36
N PRO A 363 6.66 -12.40 7.34
CA PRO A 363 6.00 -13.41 6.53
C PRO A 363 7.04 -14.29 5.83
N ARG A 364 6.79 -15.59 5.77
CA ARG A 364 7.72 -16.52 5.11
C ARG A 364 7.52 -16.47 3.59
N LYS A 365 8.63 -16.31 2.86
CA LYS A 365 8.66 -16.23 1.38
C LYS A 365 8.35 -17.55 0.65
N ASP A 366 8.33 -18.67 1.37
CA ASP A 366 8.27 -20.03 0.82
C ASP A 366 6.84 -20.54 0.54
N LYS A 367 5.80 -19.72 0.77
CA LYS A 367 4.40 -20.16 0.62
C LYS A 367 3.56 -19.19 -0.20
N ILE A 368 2.69 -19.77 -1.04
CA ILE A 368 1.74 -19.11 -1.97
C ILE A 368 0.75 -18.18 -1.22
N ILE A 369 0.54 -18.42 0.07
CA ILE A 369 -0.30 -17.58 0.93
C ILE A 369 0.61 -16.60 1.68
N LEU A 370 0.50 -15.30 1.38
CA LEU A 370 1.08 -14.26 2.24
C LEU A 370 0.43 -14.36 3.62
N GLY A 371 1.17 -14.89 4.61
CA GLY A 371 0.77 -14.81 6.01
C GLY A 371 0.75 -13.35 6.50
N PRO A 372 0.02 -13.03 7.58
CA PRO A 372 -0.04 -11.67 8.09
C PRO A 372 1.35 -11.18 8.55
N ASN A 373 1.69 -9.93 8.22
CA ASN A 373 2.85 -9.26 8.79
C ASN A 373 2.53 -8.85 10.23
N TYR A 374 3.20 -9.48 11.21
CA TYR A 374 2.95 -9.21 12.64
C TYR A 374 3.74 -8.00 13.18
N LEU A 375 4.50 -7.29 12.35
CA LEU A 375 5.32 -6.14 12.75
C LEU A 375 4.66 -4.78 12.50
N SER A 376 3.53 -4.72 11.80
CA SER A 376 2.89 -3.42 11.47
C SER A 376 2.59 -2.57 12.70
N ASP A 377 2.15 -3.19 13.79
CA ASP A 377 1.91 -2.49 15.06
C ASP A 377 3.20 -1.99 15.75
N LEU A 378 4.32 -2.69 15.55
CA LEU A 378 5.63 -2.24 16.02
C LEU A 378 6.09 -0.99 15.25
N TYR A 379 5.88 -0.96 13.93
CA TYR A 379 6.21 0.19 13.10
C TYR A 379 5.38 1.41 13.51
N TRP A 380 4.07 1.21 13.70
CA TRP A 380 3.16 2.21 14.24
C TRP A 380 3.54 2.72 15.63
N ALA A 381 4.04 1.85 16.51
CA ALA A 381 4.57 2.25 17.81
C ALA A 381 5.79 3.19 17.66
N LEU A 382 6.73 2.84 16.79
CA LEU A 382 7.92 3.66 16.51
C LEU A 382 7.58 4.97 15.79
N GLU A 383 6.61 4.95 14.88
CA GLU A 383 6.05 6.15 14.24
C GLU A 383 5.46 7.11 15.28
N ALA A 384 4.64 6.60 16.22
CA ALA A 384 4.05 7.41 17.28
C ALA A 384 5.13 8.06 18.17
N LEU A 385 6.19 7.32 18.52
CA LEU A 385 7.31 7.88 19.30
C LEU A 385 8.12 8.90 18.51
N SER A 386 8.24 8.74 17.19
CA SER A 386 9.00 9.63 16.32
C SER A 386 8.41 11.03 16.21
N TRP A 387 7.14 11.22 16.61
CA TRP A 387 6.54 12.54 16.73
C TRP A 387 7.23 13.42 17.78
N SER A 388 7.85 12.82 18.81
CA SER A 388 8.64 13.55 19.80
C SER A 388 10.07 13.79 19.30
N GLY A 389 10.51 15.05 19.35
CA GLY A 389 11.91 15.40 19.11
C GLY A 389 12.91 14.73 20.05
N GLU A 390 12.47 14.21 21.21
CA GLU A 390 13.31 13.45 22.13
C GLU A 390 13.66 12.06 21.57
N TYR A 391 12.68 11.37 20.97
CA TYR A 391 12.77 9.95 20.63
C TYR A 391 13.03 9.66 19.15
N ILE A 392 12.82 10.63 18.26
CA ILE A 392 12.95 10.45 16.80
C ILE A 392 14.27 9.78 16.37
N THR A 393 15.42 10.20 16.92
CA THR A 393 16.73 9.66 16.51
C THR A 393 16.86 8.17 16.82
N GLN A 394 16.34 7.74 17.97
CA GLN A 394 16.40 6.34 18.38
C GLN A 394 15.36 5.51 17.62
N ALA A 395 14.14 6.02 17.47
CA ALA A 395 13.07 5.35 16.71
C ALA A 395 13.48 5.10 15.24
N ILE A 396 14.06 6.10 14.57
CA ILE A 396 14.57 5.98 13.20
C ILE A 396 15.71 4.95 13.10
N LEU A 397 16.61 4.91 14.08
CA LEU A 397 17.69 3.93 14.10
C LEU A 397 17.16 2.49 14.28
N ILE A 398 16.16 2.29 15.16
CA ILE A 398 15.48 1.00 15.33
C ILE A 398 14.78 0.59 14.04
N LEU A 399 14.03 1.49 13.40
CA LEU A 399 13.40 1.22 12.10
C LEU A 399 14.44 0.83 11.05
N ALA A 400 15.62 1.45 11.06
CA ALA A 400 16.70 1.11 10.13
C ALA A 400 17.31 -0.28 10.40
N TYR A 401 17.47 -0.68 11.65
CA TYR A 401 17.88 -2.05 11.98
C TYR A 401 16.83 -3.07 11.55
N LEU A 402 15.54 -2.76 11.72
CA LEU A 402 14.43 -3.61 11.24
C LEU A 402 14.42 -3.70 9.71
N ALA A 403 14.65 -2.59 9.01
CA ALA A 403 14.77 -2.58 7.55
C ALA A 403 15.94 -3.45 7.04
N ASN A 404 17.03 -3.51 7.80
CA ASN A 404 18.22 -4.28 7.42
C ASN A 404 18.00 -5.82 7.51
N ILE A 405 17.05 -6.27 8.33
CA ILE A 405 16.68 -7.69 8.46
C ILE A 405 15.36 -8.03 7.76
N ASP A 406 14.68 -7.03 7.18
CA ASP A 406 13.43 -7.21 6.45
C ASP A 406 13.68 -7.98 5.15
N PRO A 407 13.03 -9.13 4.93
CA PRO A 407 13.16 -9.86 3.68
C PRO A 407 12.54 -9.10 2.50
N GLY A 408 11.79 -8.02 2.73
CA GLY A 408 11.08 -7.24 1.71
C GLY A 408 9.72 -7.83 1.35
N GLY A 409 8.97 -7.10 0.52
CA GLY A 409 7.63 -7.47 0.05
C GLY A 409 6.75 -6.24 -0.18
N ASP A 410 5.62 -6.41 -0.86
CA ASP A 410 4.68 -5.34 -1.20
C ASP A 410 3.64 -5.08 -0.09
N TRP A 411 4.11 -4.90 1.14
CA TRP A 411 3.23 -4.52 2.26
C TRP A 411 2.96 -3.01 2.27
N PRO A 412 1.74 -2.56 2.62
CA PRO A 412 1.44 -1.13 2.74
C PRO A 412 2.37 -0.41 3.71
N ASN A 413 2.66 -1.02 4.87
CA ASN A 413 3.60 -0.49 5.87
C ASN A 413 4.85 -1.37 6.03
N THR A 414 6.03 -0.78 5.87
CA THR A 414 7.36 -1.42 6.05
C THR A 414 8.28 -0.45 6.79
N PRO A 415 9.35 -0.92 7.47
CA PRO A 415 10.24 -0.03 8.23
C PRO A 415 10.85 1.07 7.36
N LEU A 416 11.19 0.75 6.11
CA LEU A 416 11.73 1.70 5.14
C LEU A 416 10.70 2.79 4.78
N LYS A 417 9.42 2.42 4.57
CA LYS A 417 8.33 3.37 4.31
C LYS A 417 8.01 4.22 5.54
N SER A 418 8.11 3.69 6.75
CA SER A 418 7.97 4.49 7.98
C SER A 418 9.07 5.54 8.08
N ILE A 419 10.34 5.20 7.83
CA ILE A 419 11.45 6.17 7.83
C ILE A 419 11.22 7.26 6.78
N GLU A 420 10.85 6.87 5.55
CA GLU A 420 10.52 7.77 4.44
C GLU A 420 9.38 8.74 4.83
N THR A 421 8.33 8.22 5.45
CA THR A 421 7.16 9.00 5.89
C THR A 421 7.51 9.98 7.01
N ILE A 422 8.30 9.56 8.00
CA ILE A 422 8.71 10.39 9.15
C ILE A 422 9.65 11.51 8.70
N LEU A 423 10.65 11.18 7.88
CA LEU A 423 11.71 12.11 7.47
C LEU A 423 11.40 12.87 6.18
N ASN A 424 10.19 12.73 5.63
CA ASN A 424 9.79 13.37 4.39
C ASN A 424 10.15 14.88 4.41
N PRO A 425 10.87 15.41 3.40
CA PRO A 425 11.41 16.77 3.48
C PRO A 425 10.36 17.87 3.42
N TRP A 426 9.22 17.66 2.74
CA TRP A 426 8.19 18.71 2.61
C TRP A 426 7.05 18.57 3.61
N ARG A 427 6.87 17.39 4.21
CA ARG A 427 5.79 17.11 5.18
C ARG A 427 6.22 16.05 6.21
N PRO A 428 7.23 16.33 7.04
CA PRO A 428 7.79 15.38 8.00
C PRO A 428 6.74 15.00 9.05
N GLN A 429 6.51 13.71 9.30
CA GLN A 429 5.56 13.29 10.33
C GLN A 429 6.17 13.33 11.75
N THR A 430 6.66 14.50 12.15
CA THR A 430 7.28 14.73 13.45
C THR A 430 7.25 16.21 13.86
N THR A 431 7.31 16.50 15.16
CA THR A 431 7.53 17.86 15.69
C THR A 431 9.00 18.26 15.75
N ALA A 432 9.91 17.34 15.42
CA ALA A 432 11.35 17.56 15.48
C ALA A 432 11.79 18.58 14.41
N ASP A 433 12.67 19.49 14.81
CA ASP A 433 13.26 20.47 13.88
C ASP A 433 14.15 19.80 12.82
N MET A 434 14.51 20.56 11.78
CA MET A 434 15.40 20.09 10.72
C MET A 434 16.69 19.48 11.28
N ALA A 435 17.33 20.12 12.26
CA ALA A 435 18.61 19.67 12.80
C ALA A 435 18.51 18.27 13.41
N LYS A 436 17.43 17.99 14.15
CA LYS A 436 17.18 16.67 14.73
C LYS A 436 16.85 15.63 13.66
N ARG A 437 16.08 15.99 12.62
CA ARG A 437 15.85 15.12 11.44
C ARG A 437 17.16 14.77 10.74
N MET A 438 18.09 15.72 10.59
CA MET A 438 19.41 15.47 10.00
C MET A 438 20.27 14.57 10.88
N ASN A 439 20.21 14.74 12.19
CA ASN A 439 20.94 13.87 13.13
C ASN A 439 20.43 12.43 13.10
N ALA A 440 19.12 12.22 12.91
CA ALA A 440 18.55 10.89 12.71
C ALA A 440 19.10 10.23 11.43
N MET A 441 19.14 10.99 10.32
CA MET A 441 19.70 10.53 9.05
C MET A 441 21.21 10.20 9.17
N LYS A 442 22.01 11.05 9.83
CA LYS A 442 23.43 10.78 10.12
C LYS A 442 23.63 9.53 11.00
N GLY A 443 22.69 9.27 11.91
CA GLY A 443 22.69 8.07 12.74
C GLY A 443 22.58 6.79 11.91
N ILE A 444 21.61 6.74 10.98
CA ILE A 444 21.43 5.58 10.10
C ILE A 444 22.56 5.48 9.06
N LEU A 445 23.07 6.60 8.55
CA LEU A 445 24.23 6.64 7.66
C LEU A 445 25.44 5.91 8.25
N LYS A 446 25.70 6.12 9.54
CA LYS A 446 26.84 5.52 10.26
C LYS A 446 26.64 4.04 10.63
N ARG A 447 25.40 3.62 10.88
CA ARG A 447 25.09 2.29 11.46
C ARG A 447 24.52 1.29 10.44
N CYS A 448 23.76 1.77 9.46
CA CYS A 448 23.07 0.98 8.45
C CYS A 448 23.21 1.65 7.06
N PRO A 449 24.43 1.69 6.46
CA PRO A 449 24.69 2.44 5.23
C PRO A 449 23.84 1.99 4.03
N GLU A 450 23.54 0.70 3.89
CA GLU A 450 22.67 0.19 2.82
C GLU A 450 21.23 0.71 2.95
N VAL A 451 20.69 0.71 4.17
CA VAL A 451 19.36 1.27 4.45
C VAL A 451 19.37 2.77 4.25
N ALA A 452 20.42 3.46 4.70
CA ALA A 452 20.58 4.90 4.51
C ALA A 452 20.58 5.28 3.02
N PHE A 453 21.27 4.51 2.18
CA PHE A 453 21.26 4.70 0.72
C PHE A 453 19.83 4.61 0.17
N ALA A 454 19.10 3.54 0.51
CA ALA A 454 17.73 3.34 0.06
C ALA A 454 16.76 4.44 0.54
N VAL A 455 16.90 4.91 1.78
CA VAL A 455 16.10 6.00 2.35
C VAL A 455 16.38 7.32 1.62
N LEU A 456 17.66 7.69 1.46
CA LEU A 456 18.04 8.95 0.83
C LEU A 456 17.53 9.06 -0.60
N LEU A 457 17.58 7.97 -1.37
CA LEU A 457 17.01 7.95 -2.72
C LEU A 457 15.51 8.29 -2.74
N ARG A 458 14.75 7.82 -1.75
CA ARG A 458 13.30 8.07 -1.64
C ARG A 458 12.96 9.45 -1.08
N LEU A 459 13.84 10.00 -0.23
CA LEU A 459 13.67 11.34 0.31
C LEU A 459 14.05 12.45 -0.69
N LEU A 460 14.76 12.13 -1.78
CA LEU A 460 15.05 13.10 -2.82
C LEU A 460 13.78 13.44 -3.64
N PRO A 461 13.68 14.67 -4.18
CA PRO A 461 12.50 15.10 -4.93
C PRO A 461 12.23 14.18 -6.13
N SER A 462 10.99 13.71 -6.28
CA SER A 462 10.57 13.02 -7.51
C SER A 462 9.19 13.40 -8.01
N PHE A 463 8.90 13.13 -9.28
CA PHE A 463 7.57 13.38 -9.85
C PHE A 463 6.51 12.48 -9.20
N GLY A 464 5.34 13.05 -8.89
CA GLY A 464 4.15 12.29 -8.47
C GLY A 464 4.20 11.69 -7.06
N GLN A 465 5.08 12.16 -6.17
CA GLN A 465 5.10 11.64 -4.79
C GLN A 465 3.80 12.00 -4.05
N ILE A 466 3.22 11.00 -3.39
CA ILE A 466 2.07 11.13 -2.51
C ILE A 466 2.57 10.94 -1.07
N GLY A 467 2.28 11.90 -0.19
CA GLY A 467 2.68 11.82 1.21
C GLY A 467 1.70 10.98 2.02
N ASN A 468 2.20 9.96 2.71
CA ASN A 468 1.42 9.18 3.68
C ASN A 468 1.41 9.87 5.06
N ASN A 469 0.41 9.57 5.88
CA ASN A 469 0.40 9.96 7.29
C ASN A 469 1.05 8.85 8.13
N SER A 470 1.79 9.21 9.17
CA SER A 470 2.26 8.25 10.18
C SER A 470 1.27 8.18 11.35
N ARG A 471 1.36 7.12 12.16
CA ARG A 471 0.60 7.04 13.40
C ARG A 471 1.01 8.17 14.36
N LYS A 472 0.04 8.94 14.84
CA LYS A 472 0.23 9.96 15.88
C LYS A 472 0.16 9.34 17.29
N PRO A 473 0.88 9.89 18.29
CA PRO A 473 0.71 9.50 19.67
C PRO A 473 -0.70 9.85 20.16
N VAL A 474 -1.29 8.96 20.94
CA VAL A 474 -2.67 9.09 21.45
C VAL A 474 -2.69 9.68 22.86
N TYR A 475 -1.77 9.25 23.72
CA TYR A 475 -1.78 9.57 25.15
C TYR A 475 -0.76 10.66 25.49
N ARG A 476 0.45 10.55 24.95
CA ARG A 476 1.50 11.56 25.06
C ARG A 476 1.26 12.65 24.01
N LYS A 477 0.45 13.65 24.35
CA LYS A 477 0.10 14.80 23.50
C LYS A 477 1.29 15.75 23.25
N HIS A 478 2.35 15.25 22.63
CA HIS A 478 3.54 16.02 22.24
C HIS A 478 3.32 16.86 20.99
N ILE A 479 2.25 16.61 20.23
CA ILE A 479 1.85 17.41 19.08
C ILE A 479 1.02 18.60 19.60
N PRO A 480 1.45 19.85 19.40
CA PRO A 480 0.64 21.02 19.69
C PRO A 480 -0.71 20.99 18.95
N GLU A 481 -1.79 21.49 19.55
CA GLU A 481 -3.13 21.46 18.93
C GLU A 481 -3.18 22.23 17.58
N ASN A 482 -2.38 23.31 17.46
CA ASN A 482 -2.24 24.11 16.24
C ASN A 482 -1.00 23.71 15.41
N PHE A 483 -0.51 22.48 15.54
CA PHE A 483 0.64 22.02 14.78
C PHE A 483 0.30 21.89 13.29
N GLU A 484 0.80 22.84 12.50
CA GLU A 484 0.80 22.73 11.05
C GLU A 484 2.09 22.08 10.57
N ASN A 485 1.95 21.01 9.79
CA ASN A 485 3.07 20.27 9.24
C ASN A 485 3.58 20.89 7.92
N ASN A 486 3.89 22.19 7.97
CA ASN A 486 4.28 22.97 6.80
C ASN A 486 5.79 23.30 6.89
N VAL A 487 6.56 22.81 5.92
CA VAL A 487 7.99 23.12 5.81
C VAL A 487 8.18 24.33 4.89
N SER A 488 8.99 25.30 5.30
CA SER A 488 9.30 26.47 4.46
C SER A 488 10.07 26.04 3.21
N LYS A 489 9.95 26.80 2.11
CA LYS A 489 10.71 26.52 0.88
C LYS A 489 12.23 26.51 1.11
N GLU A 490 12.71 27.37 2.01
CA GLU A 490 14.12 27.47 2.38
C GLU A 490 14.59 26.23 3.16
N GLU A 491 13.83 25.80 4.17
CA GLU A 491 14.13 24.59 4.93
C GLU A 491 14.06 23.35 4.04
N TYR A 492 13.03 23.23 3.20
CA TYR A 492 12.91 22.15 2.22
C TYR A 492 14.14 22.09 1.30
N SER A 493 14.52 23.23 0.69
CA SER A 493 15.67 23.31 -0.20
C SER A 493 16.98 22.95 0.51
N LYS A 494 17.16 23.39 1.75
CA LYS A 494 18.34 23.08 2.55
C LYS A 494 18.39 21.58 2.89
N GLN A 495 17.26 21.02 3.28
CA GLN A 495 17.13 19.62 3.67
C GLN A 495 17.41 18.66 2.51
N ILE A 496 16.78 18.86 1.35
CA ILE A 496 17.04 18.01 0.19
C ILE A 496 18.52 18.08 -0.21
N ASN A 497 19.14 19.26 -0.10
CA ASN A 497 20.55 19.44 -0.43
C ASN A 497 21.46 18.68 0.53
N GLU A 498 21.21 18.77 1.85
CA GLU A 498 21.94 17.98 2.86
C GLU A 498 21.77 16.47 2.64
N PHE A 499 20.57 16.00 2.31
CA PHE A 499 20.33 14.60 1.93
C PHE A 499 21.10 14.20 0.66
N GLY A 500 21.14 15.07 -0.35
CA GLY A 500 21.94 14.88 -1.55
C GLY A 500 23.43 14.74 -1.24
N ILE A 501 23.99 15.57 -0.36
CA ILE A 501 25.39 15.47 0.05
C ILE A 501 25.67 14.17 0.82
N MET A 502 24.81 13.77 1.75
CA MET A 502 24.93 12.49 2.46
C MET A 502 24.86 11.29 1.51
N LEU A 503 24.03 11.37 0.47
CA LEU A 503 23.95 10.34 -0.57
C LEU A 503 25.28 10.21 -1.31
N LEU A 504 25.95 11.31 -1.62
CA LEU A 504 27.25 11.29 -2.28
C LEU A 504 28.36 10.70 -1.42
N GLU A 505 28.31 10.88 -0.10
CA GLU A 505 29.25 10.22 0.81
C GLU A 505 29.17 8.70 0.69
N LEU A 506 27.96 8.14 0.48
CA LEU A 506 27.75 6.70 0.25
C LEU A 506 28.14 6.27 -1.16
N VAL A 507 27.95 7.13 -2.16
CA VAL A 507 28.31 6.85 -3.56
C VAL A 507 29.82 6.72 -3.72
N LYS A 508 30.59 7.58 -3.04
CA LYS A 508 32.07 7.53 -3.05
C LYS A 508 32.66 6.28 -2.40
N GLN A 509 31.86 5.50 -1.67
CA GLN A 509 32.31 4.29 -0.98
C GLN A 509 32.06 3.00 -1.79
N ASP A 510 31.22 3.05 -2.83
CA ASP A 510 30.87 1.89 -3.65
C ASP A 510 30.68 2.29 -5.11
N ASP A 511 31.62 1.84 -5.95
CA ASP A 511 31.65 2.03 -7.40
C ASP A 511 30.30 1.72 -8.08
N LYS A 512 29.51 0.76 -7.57
CA LYS A 512 28.20 0.41 -8.13
C LYS A 512 27.17 1.52 -7.98
N ARG A 513 27.25 2.31 -6.91
CA ARG A 513 26.31 3.40 -6.62
C ARG A 513 26.50 4.58 -7.57
N ILE A 514 27.68 4.74 -8.15
CA ILE A 514 27.95 5.77 -9.16
C ILE A 514 27.02 5.55 -10.36
N MET A 515 26.90 4.30 -10.84
CA MET A 515 25.98 3.97 -11.93
C MET A 515 24.53 4.29 -11.57
N VAL A 516 24.10 3.88 -10.38
CA VAL A 516 22.73 4.13 -9.89
C VAL A 516 22.40 5.61 -9.95
N ILE A 517 23.31 6.49 -9.51
CA ILE A 517 23.08 7.93 -9.59
C ILE A 517 23.08 8.43 -11.04
N ALA A 518 24.00 7.96 -11.89
CA ALA A 518 24.03 8.34 -13.30
C ALA A 518 22.71 8.00 -14.01
N GLU A 519 22.16 6.81 -13.79
CA GLU A 519 20.86 6.38 -14.32
C GLU A 519 19.71 7.22 -13.75
N LEU A 520 19.79 7.59 -12.47
CA LEU A 520 18.74 8.38 -11.82
C LEU A 520 18.67 9.83 -12.31
N LEU A 521 19.76 10.38 -12.86
CA LEU A 521 19.74 11.72 -13.46
C LEU A 521 18.75 11.83 -14.63
N ASP A 522 18.48 10.73 -15.34
CA ASP A 522 17.51 10.68 -16.44
C ASP A 522 16.06 10.41 -15.98
N ASN A 523 15.91 10.01 -14.71
CA ASN A 523 14.69 9.46 -14.13
C ASN A 523 13.92 10.47 -13.26
N SER A 524 12.89 9.98 -12.57
CA SER A 524 11.98 10.75 -11.73
C SER A 524 12.65 11.50 -10.59
N ILE A 525 13.85 11.12 -10.14
CA ILE A 525 14.53 11.66 -8.94
C ILE A 525 15.46 12.82 -9.33
N LYS A 526 15.31 13.97 -8.68
CA LYS A 526 16.10 15.18 -8.96
C LYS A 526 17.12 15.44 -7.86
N LEU A 527 18.40 15.38 -8.22
CA LEU A 527 19.48 15.85 -7.35
C LEU A 527 19.42 17.39 -7.21
N PRO A 528 19.47 17.94 -5.98
CA PRO A 528 19.56 19.38 -5.75
C PRO A 528 20.85 19.98 -6.31
N GLY A 529 20.85 21.29 -6.58
CA GLY A 529 21.92 21.96 -7.32
C GLY A 529 23.34 21.70 -6.80
N ASP A 530 23.58 21.81 -5.49
CA ASP A 530 24.94 21.62 -4.95
C ASP A 530 25.35 20.15 -4.95
N ALA A 531 24.42 19.25 -4.62
CA ALA A 531 24.66 17.81 -4.71
C ALA A 531 24.91 17.34 -6.16
N LEU A 532 24.14 17.84 -7.12
CA LEU A 532 24.37 17.58 -8.53
C LEU A 532 25.75 18.06 -8.96
N ASN A 533 26.12 19.29 -8.61
CA ASN A 533 27.45 19.82 -8.92
C ASN A 533 28.57 19.00 -8.30
N ALA A 534 28.44 18.62 -7.02
CA ALA A 534 29.42 17.78 -6.33
C ALA A 534 29.53 16.37 -6.93
N TYR A 535 28.43 15.80 -7.43
CA TYR A 535 28.45 14.55 -8.17
C TYR A 535 29.20 14.67 -9.50
N LEU A 536 28.88 15.71 -10.28
CA LEU A 536 29.54 15.98 -11.56
C LEU A 536 31.05 16.28 -11.38
N ASP A 537 31.42 16.99 -10.31
CA ASP A 537 32.82 17.24 -9.97
C ASP A 537 33.54 15.95 -9.54
N TYR A 538 32.85 15.04 -8.85
CA TYR A 538 33.41 13.73 -8.51
C TYR A 538 33.67 12.87 -9.76
N LEU A 539 32.78 12.90 -10.75
CA LEU A 539 33.01 12.23 -12.04
C LEU A 539 34.20 12.81 -12.82
N LEU A 540 34.57 14.08 -12.58
CA LEU A 540 35.76 14.73 -13.15
C LEU A 540 37.05 14.49 -12.34
N SER A 541 36.98 13.83 -11.20
CA SER A 541 38.14 13.59 -10.37
C SER A 541 39.12 12.62 -11.05
N ASP A 542 40.41 12.77 -10.75
CA ASP A 542 41.45 11.86 -11.22
C ASP A 542 41.17 10.40 -10.80
N GLU A 543 40.49 10.21 -9.66
CA GLU A 543 40.04 8.92 -9.17
C GLU A 543 39.13 8.20 -10.17
N ILE A 544 38.17 8.91 -10.79
CA ILE A 544 37.23 8.34 -11.77
C ILE A 544 37.85 8.25 -13.16
N ILE A 545 38.57 9.28 -13.59
CA ILE A 545 39.17 9.33 -14.94
C ILE A 545 40.21 8.21 -15.12
N SER A 546 40.97 7.89 -14.07
CA SER A 546 41.99 6.83 -14.08
C SER A 546 41.43 5.41 -13.98
N LYS A 547 40.12 5.23 -13.75
CA LYS A 547 39.49 3.90 -13.73
C LYS A 547 39.57 3.23 -15.12
N PRO A 548 39.54 1.89 -15.17
CA PRO A 548 39.54 1.15 -16.43
C PRO A 548 38.36 1.55 -17.34
N ASP A 549 38.57 1.46 -18.66
CA ASP A 549 37.54 1.75 -19.66
C ASP A 549 36.27 0.90 -19.48
N GLU A 550 36.40 -0.34 -18.99
CA GLU A 550 35.27 -1.22 -18.64
C GLU A 550 34.34 -0.60 -17.60
N PHE A 551 34.89 0.11 -16.61
CA PHE A 551 34.12 0.77 -15.57
C PHE A 551 33.48 2.08 -16.08
N LYS A 552 34.25 2.88 -16.85
CA LYS A 552 33.81 4.20 -17.30
C LYS A 552 32.75 4.12 -18.41
N GLN A 553 32.81 3.10 -19.25
CA GLN A 553 32.00 3.03 -20.46
C GLN A 553 30.48 3.05 -20.20
N PRO A 554 29.90 2.26 -19.28
CA PRO A 554 28.46 2.32 -19.05
C PRO A 554 28.02 3.66 -18.43
N ILE A 555 28.89 4.35 -17.69
CA ILE A 555 28.62 5.71 -17.17
C ILE A 555 28.58 6.68 -18.34
N CYS A 556 29.58 6.61 -19.23
CA CYS A 556 29.67 7.42 -20.43
C CYS A 556 28.44 7.26 -21.31
N ASP A 557 28.01 6.03 -21.58
CA ASP A 557 26.84 5.76 -22.42
C ASP A 557 25.55 6.35 -21.83
N THR A 558 25.35 6.20 -20.51
CA THR A 558 24.21 6.79 -19.78
C THR A 558 24.22 8.32 -19.85
N LEU A 559 25.37 8.96 -19.62
CA LEU A 559 25.49 10.42 -19.68
C LEU A 559 25.31 10.97 -21.10
N ARG A 560 25.80 10.27 -22.14
CA ARG A 560 25.54 10.64 -23.55
C ARG A 560 24.06 10.67 -23.86
N LEU A 561 23.34 9.60 -23.51
CA LEU A 561 21.89 9.51 -23.74
C LEU A 561 21.15 10.64 -23.04
N LEU A 562 21.56 10.95 -21.81
CA LEU A 562 21.02 12.05 -21.04
C LEU A 562 21.24 13.40 -21.74
N VAL A 563 22.46 13.69 -22.21
CA VAL A 563 22.77 14.92 -22.97
C VAL A 563 21.91 15.02 -24.23
N ILE A 564 21.82 13.94 -25.01
CA ILE A 564 21.05 13.94 -26.26
C ILE A 564 19.57 14.19 -25.98
N LYS A 565 18.98 13.48 -25.01
CA LYS A 565 17.58 13.65 -24.61
C LYS A 565 17.31 15.08 -24.16
N HIS A 566 18.14 15.64 -23.28
CA HIS A 566 17.91 16.99 -22.76
C HIS A 566 18.15 18.10 -23.80
N ARG A 567 19.08 17.93 -24.75
CA ARG A 567 19.24 18.86 -25.88
C ARG A 567 18.04 18.79 -26.82
N LYS A 568 17.61 17.57 -27.16
CA LYS A 568 16.44 17.31 -28.01
C LYS A 568 15.16 17.94 -27.46
N PHE A 569 14.91 17.76 -26.16
CA PHE A 569 13.75 18.31 -25.47
C PHE A 569 14.07 19.59 -24.70
N SER A 570 15.00 20.41 -25.19
CA SER A 570 15.48 21.64 -24.52
C SER A 570 14.37 22.65 -24.17
N LYS A 571 13.22 22.61 -24.85
CA LYS A 571 12.05 23.46 -24.59
C LYS A 571 11.09 22.89 -23.54
N SER A 572 11.26 21.65 -23.10
CA SER A 572 10.36 21.00 -22.14
C SER A 572 10.65 21.45 -20.71
N HIS A 573 9.61 21.57 -19.88
CA HIS A 573 9.72 22.06 -18.50
C HIS A 573 10.58 21.16 -17.57
N TRP A 574 10.83 19.92 -17.97
CA TRP A 574 11.63 18.95 -17.21
C TRP A 574 13.10 18.92 -17.69
N ALA A 575 13.43 19.62 -18.77
CA ALA A 575 14.78 19.62 -19.29
C ALA A 575 15.76 20.32 -18.32
N LEU A 576 16.97 19.77 -18.19
CA LEU A 576 18.05 20.41 -17.45
C LEU A 576 18.46 21.71 -18.15
N LYS A 577 19.07 22.63 -17.38
CA LYS A 577 19.61 23.88 -17.94
C LYS A 577 20.79 23.58 -18.85
N SER A 578 20.97 24.38 -19.90
CA SER A 578 22.07 24.23 -20.86
C SER A 578 23.44 24.19 -20.19
N GLU A 579 23.68 25.00 -19.16
CA GLU A 579 24.98 25.02 -18.46
C GLU A 579 25.32 23.67 -17.81
N ILE A 580 24.31 22.97 -17.28
CA ILE A 580 24.48 21.64 -16.69
C ILE A 580 24.68 20.59 -17.78
N ILE A 581 23.90 20.67 -18.86
CA ILE A 581 24.03 19.76 -20.01
C ILE A 581 25.44 19.85 -20.60
N ASP A 582 25.96 21.05 -20.82
CA ASP A 582 27.30 21.25 -21.37
C ASP A 582 28.39 20.75 -20.42
N LYS A 583 28.19 20.89 -19.09
CA LYS A 583 29.09 20.29 -18.10
C LYS A 583 29.09 18.76 -18.18
N ILE A 584 27.91 18.13 -18.33
CA ILE A 584 27.78 16.68 -18.50
C ILE A 584 28.43 16.22 -19.81
N ASP A 585 28.31 16.99 -20.89
CA ASP A 585 28.93 16.70 -22.18
C ASP A 585 30.46 16.70 -22.08
N ILE A 586 31.04 17.71 -21.42
CA ILE A 586 32.49 17.77 -21.13
C ILE A 586 32.96 16.58 -20.30
N ILE A 587 32.17 16.18 -19.30
CA ILE A 587 32.47 14.99 -18.47
C ILE A 587 32.50 13.75 -19.34
N THR A 588 31.46 13.60 -20.16
CA THR A 588 31.26 12.47 -21.06
C THR A 588 32.44 12.30 -22.01
N ASP A 589 32.95 13.38 -22.59
CA ASP A 589 34.15 13.36 -23.44
C ASP A 589 35.39 12.91 -22.67
N LYS A 590 35.60 13.40 -21.45
CA LYS A 590 36.77 13.05 -20.63
C LYS A 590 36.77 11.60 -20.13
N ILE A 591 35.60 11.05 -19.83
CA ILE A 591 35.46 9.65 -19.38
C ILE A 591 35.33 8.65 -20.53
N SER A 592 35.23 9.14 -21.78
CA SER A 592 35.05 8.30 -22.96
C SER A 592 36.17 7.26 -23.07
N PRO A 593 35.82 5.97 -23.29
CA PRO A 593 36.82 4.92 -23.44
C PRO A 593 37.59 5.10 -24.75
N HIS A 594 38.89 4.80 -24.74
CA HIS A 594 39.76 4.91 -25.92
C HIS A 594 39.87 3.59 -26.68
N ASN A 595 39.64 2.47 -25.99
CA ASN A 595 39.70 1.14 -26.60
C ASN A 595 38.45 0.85 -27.46
N PRO A 596 38.61 0.45 -28.75
CA PRO A 596 37.50 0.21 -29.67
C PRO A 596 36.53 -0.88 -29.22
N LEU A 597 36.94 -1.80 -28.35
CA LEU A 597 36.06 -2.80 -27.75
C LEU A 597 34.99 -2.20 -26.81
N TYR A 598 35.19 -0.96 -26.36
CA TYR A 598 34.28 -0.26 -25.47
C TYR A 598 33.64 0.96 -26.16
N SER A 599 34.40 1.72 -26.96
CA SER A 599 33.91 2.97 -27.57
C SER A 599 32.77 2.78 -28.58
N TYR A 600 32.65 1.61 -29.20
CA TYR A 600 31.60 1.30 -30.17
C TYR A 600 30.39 0.56 -29.61
N ARG A 601 30.36 0.22 -28.32
CA ARG A 601 29.28 -0.62 -27.76
C ARG A 601 27.89 0.02 -27.88
N TYR A 602 27.79 1.35 -27.76
CA TYR A 602 26.54 2.08 -27.92
C TYR A 602 25.84 1.82 -29.26
N LEU A 603 26.60 1.61 -30.35
CA LEU A 603 26.06 1.30 -31.69
C LEU A 603 25.32 -0.03 -31.74
N PHE A 604 25.59 -0.93 -30.81
CA PHE A 604 24.98 -2.26 -30.72
C PHE A 604 24.06 -2.39 -29.51
N SER A 605 23.68 -1.26 -28.90
CA SER A 605 22.68 -1.20 -27.83
C SER A 605 21.27 -1.03 -28.39
N ASP A 606 20.26 -1.41 -27.60
CA ASP A 606 18.85 -1.24 -27.96
C ASP A 606 18.44 0.24 -28.16
N ASN A 607 19.22 1.16 -27.60
CA ASN A 607 18.98 2.61 -27.65
C ASN A 607 19.71 3.31 -28.82
N VAL A 608 20.28 2.58 -29.79
CA VAL A 608 21.11 3.15 -30.87
C VAL A 608 20.42 4.29 -31.63
N TYR A 609 19.11 4.20 -31.85
CA TYR A 609 18.33 5.24 -32.54
C TYR A 609 18.32 6.58 -31.81
N SER A 610 18.43 6.56 -30.47
CA SER A 610 18.45 7.77 -29.65
C SER A 610 19.69 8.64 -29.89
N TYR A 611 20.75 8.11 -30.51
CA TYR A 611 21.98 8.84 -30.81
C TYR A 611 21.94 9.62 -32.13
N PHE A 612 20.82 9.62 -32.85
CA PHE A 612 20.67 10.28 -34.16
C PHE A 612 19.45 11.22 -34.20
N ASP A 613 19.56 12.31 -34.95
CA ASP A 613 18.51 13.34 -35.07
C ASP A 613 17.20 12.81 -35.67
N GLU A 614 16.04 13.29 -35.19
CA GLU A 614 14.72 12.86 -35.67
C GLU A 614 14.42 13.21 -37.13
N ASP A 615 15.01 14.29 -37.64
CA ASP A 615 14.74 14.86 -38.97
C ASP A 615 15.28 14.04 -40.15
N ILE A 616 15.97 12.92 -39.88
CA ILE A 616 16.41 11.97 -40.91
C ILE A 616 15.30 10.92 -41.09
N GLU A 617 14.91 10.65 -42.34
CA GLU A 617 13.96 9.57 -42.65
C GLU A 617 14.43 8.23 -42.05
N PHE A 618 13.47 7.42 -41.59
CA PHE A 618 13.76 6.17 -40.87
C PHE A 618 14.66 5.23 -41.69
N ASP A 619 14.36 5.07 -42.97
CA ASP A 619 15.15 4.23 -43.90
C ASP A 619 16.59 4.74 -44.09
N ASP A 620 16.80 6.06 -44.00
CA ASP A 620 18.12 6.66 -44.13
C ASP A 620 18.91 6.59 -42.81
N LYS A 621 18.22 6.52 -41.66
CA LYS A 621 18.84 6.23 -40.36
C LYS A 621 19.35 4.80 -40.26
N ASP A 622 18.55 3.82 -40.66
CA ASP A 622 18.96 2.41 -40.62
C ASP A 622 20.21 2.18 -41.46
N LYS A 623 20.22 2.70 -42.69
CA LYS A 623 21.42 2.65 -43.56
C LYS A 623 22.64 3.32 -42.92
N LYS A 624 22.45 4.45 -42.24
CA LYS A 624 23.54 5.18 -41.56
C LYS A 624 24.05 4.41 -40.35
N ILE A 625 23.17 3.86 -39.52
CA ILE A 625 23.52 3.03 -38.36
C ILE A 625 24.26 1.78 -38.83
N ASP A 626 23.77 1.10 -39.85
CA ASP A 626 24.42 -0.10 -40.40
C ASP A 626 25.79 0.21 -40.97
N SER A 627 25.95 1.31 -41.70
CA SER A 627 27.25 1.79 -42.18
C SER A 627 28.24 2.05 -41.03
N LEU A 628 27.78 2.69 -39.95
CA LEU A 628 28.60 2.94 -38.76
C LEU A 628 28.96 1.65 -38.02
N LYS A 629 28.02 0.71 -37.86
CA LYS A 629 28.28 -0.61 -37.27
C LYS A 629 29.31 -1.37 -38.10
N VAL A 630 29.18 -1.39 -39.42
CA VAL A 630 30.15 -2.03 -40.32
C VAL A 630 31.55 -1.41 -40.18
N LYS A 631 31.64 -0.07 -40.14
CA LYS A 631 32.92 0.63 -39.92
C LYS A 631 33.53 0.26 -38.56
N ALA A 632 32.73 0.30 -37.48
CA ALA A 632 33.17 -0.05 -36.14
C ALA A 632 33.70 -1.50 -36.07
N ILE A 633 32.98 -2.46 -36.65
CA ILE A 633 33.44 -3.84 -36.76
C ILE A 633 34.74 -3.95 -37.55
N GLY A 634 34.91 -3.19 -38.63
CA GLY A 634 36.16 -3.12 -39.37
C GLY A 634 37.34 -2.64 -38.51
N GLU A 635 37.14 -1.60 -37.70
CA GLU A 635 38.17 -1.08 -36.79
C GLU A 635 38.52 -2.08 -35.66
N ILE A 636 37.52 -2.75 -35.09
CA ILE A 636 37.74 -3.80 -34.08
C ILE A 636 38.48 -5.00 -34.69
N PHE A 637 38.12 -5.40 -35.91
CA PHE A 637 38.80 -6.48 -36.62
C PHE A 637 40.27 -6.12 -36.93
N ASN A 638 40.54 -4.87 -37.34
CA ASN A 638 41.91 -4.40 -37.54
C ASN A 638 42.71 -4.32 -36.24
N TYR A 639 42.05 -4.05 -35.11
CA TYR A 639 42.68 -3.94 -33.80
C TYR A 639 43.21 -5.29 -33.26
N GLY A 640 42.47 -6.39 -33.44
CA GLY A 640 42.87 -7.68 -32.85
C GLY A 640 42.35 -8.93 -33.56
N GLY A 641 41.96 -8.80 -34.83
CA GLY A 641 41.49 -9.90 -35.67
C GLY A 641 40.16 -10.50 -35.19
N LEU A 642 39.92 -11.76 -35.56
CA LEU A 642 38.69 -12.48 -35.21
C LEU A 642 38.47 -12.57 -33.70
N LYS A 643 39.54 -12.74 -32.92
CA LYS A 643 39.46 -12.85 -31.46
C LYS A 643 38.94 -11.56 -30.81
N ALA A 644 39.23 -10.39 -31.39
CA ALA A 644 38.66 -9.12 -30.93
C ALA A 644 37.16 -9.02 -31.24
N ILE A 645 36.71 -9.50 -32.40
CA ILE A 645 35.28 -9.58 -32.75
C ILE A 645 34.53 -10.52 -31.81
N GLU A 646 35.10 -11.68 -31.52
CA GLU A 646 34.52 -12.66 -30.58
C GLU A 646 34.37 -12.05 -29.18
N ASN A 647 35.43 -11.42 -28.66
CA ASN A 647 35.39 -10.76 -27.35
C ASN A 647 34.38 -9.61 -27.33
N PHE A 648 34.28 -8.83 -28.41
CA PHE A 648 33.29 -7.76 -28.53
C PHE A 648 31.87 -8.31 -28.52
N ALA A 649 31.58 -9.33 -29.34
CA ALA A 649 30.28 -9.98 -29.42
C ALA A 649 29.82 -10.49 -28.05
N LYS A 650 30.71 -11.11 -27.26
CA LYS A 650 30.41 -11.57 -25.89
C LYS A 650 30.06 -10.45 -24.91
N SER A 651 30.47 -9.23 -25.21
CA SER A 651 30.27 -8.08 -24.32
C SER A 651 29.04 -7.23 -24.65
N ILE A 652 28.33 -7.56 -25.73
CA ILE A 652 27.15 -6.84 -26.21
C ILE A 652 25.90 -7.65 -25.86
N ALA A 653 24.81 -6.95 -25.48
CA ALA A 653 23.54 -7.59 -25.14
C ALA A 653 22.94 -8.42 -26.29
N ASN A 654 23.13 -7.97 -27.53
CA ASN A 654 22.68 -8.67 -28.73
C ASN A 654 23.83 -8.93 -29.74
N PRO A 655 24.56 -10.05 -29.58
CA PRO A 655 25.69 -10.42 -30.45
C PRO A 655 25.32 -10.60 -31.93
N TYR A 656 24.05 -10.82 -32.24
CA TYR A 656 23.55 -10.98 -33.61
C TYR A 656 23.93 -9.79 -34.51
N PHE A 657 23.78 -8.55 -34.02
CA PHE A 657 24.10 -7.37 -34.84
C PHE A 657 25.60 -7.23 -35.14
N VAL A 658 26.46 -7.74 -34.25
CA VAL A 658 27.91 -7.80 -34.49
C VAL A 658 28.21 -8.72 -35.66
N GLY A 659 27.60 -9.92 -35.66
CA GLY A 659 27.74 -10.89 -36.75
C GLY A 659 27.18 -10.37 -38.06
N PHE A 660 25.99 -9.77 -38.03
CA PHE A 660 25.34 -9.21 -39.20
C PHE A 660 26.21 -8.14 -39.87
N SER A 661 26.78 -7.21 -39.09
CA SER A 661 27.70 -6.19 -39.62
C SER A 661 29.02 -6.79 -40.10
N PHE A 662 29.56 -7.80 -39.40
CA PHE A 662 30.79 -8.48 -39.83
C PHE A 662 30.63 -9.21 -41.17
N SER A 663 29.41 -9.66 -41.49
CA SER A 663 29.09 -10.29 -42.78
C SER A 663 29.41 -9.40 -43.99
N ALA A 664 29.34 -8.07 -43.82
CA ALA A 664 29.58 -7.12 -44.89
C ALA A 664 31.07 -7.02 -45.28
N ILE A 665 31.99 -7.39 -44.39
CA ILE A 665 33.44 -7.21 -44.55
C ILE A 665 34.24 -8.52 -44.56
N ILE A 666 33.67 -9.63 -44.06
CA ILE A 666 34.36 -10.92 -44.02
C ILE A 666 34.57 -11.49 -45.44
N SER A 667 35.78 -11.99 -45.71
CA SER A 667 36.11 -12.66 -46.97
C SER A 667 35.49 -14.06 -47.05
N ASN A 668 35.25 -14.55 -48.27
CA ASN A 668 34.64 -15.87 -48.48
C ASN A 668 35.54 -17.01 -47.97
N GLU A 669 36.87 -16.88 -48.10
CA GLU A 669 37.84 -17.87 -47.61
C GLU A 669 37.80 -17.95 -46.08
N THR A 670 37.78 -16.79 -45.42
CA THR A 670 37.72 -16.68 -43.96
C THR A 670 36.39 -17.26 -43.44
N GLN A 671 35.30 -17.01 -44.15
CA GLN A 671 33.98 -17.56 -43.83
C GLN A 671 33.93 -19.09 -43.94
N GLN A 672 34.46 -19.66 -45.03
CA GLN A 672 34.49 -21.12 -45.23
C GLN A 672 35.34 -21.84 -44.17
N ALA A 673 36.40 -21.21 -43.66
CA ALA A 673 37.20 -21.76 -42.58
C ALA A 673 36.49 -21.73 -41.22
N ILE A 674 35.72 -20.67 -40.94
CA ILE A 674 35.13 -20.42 -39.61
C ILE A 674 33.81 -21.18 -39.42
N LEU A 675 32.87 -21.08 -40.37
CA LEU A 675 31.49 -21.58 -40.18
C LEU A 675 31.44 -23.06 -39.76
N PRO A 676 32.08 -24.03 -40.46
CA PRO A 676 32.01 -25.45 -40.11
C PRO A 676 32.56 -25.77 -38.72
N ALA A 677 33.66 -25.11 -38.34
CA ALA A 677 34.31 -25.29 -37.03
C ALA A 677 33.52 -24.64 -35.88
N SER A 678 32.69 -23.65 -36.20
CA SER A 678 32.04 -22.77 -35.22
C SER A 678 30.63 -23.22 -34.82
N PHE A 679 29.96 -24.03 -35.64
CA PHE A 679 28.58 -24.49 -35.37
C PHE A 679 28.40 -25.21 -34.03
N ASN A 680 29.41 -25.91 -33.53
CA ASN A 680 29.33 -26.65 -32.26
C ASN A 680 30.00 -25.93 -31.09
N HIS A 681 30.26 -24.63 -31.22
CA HIS A 681 30.79 -23.84 -30.13
C HIS A 681 29.80 -23.84 -28.94
N PRO A 682 30.26 -24.14 -27.70
CA PRO A 682 29.35 -24.33 -26.55
C PRO A 682 28.72 -23.03 -26.04
N GLU A 683 29.32 -21.87 -26.32
CA GLU A 683 28.84 -20.57 -25.84
C GLU A 683 27.69 -20.02 -26.69
N LYS A 684 26.61 -19.55 -26.03
CA LYS A 684 25.38 -19.09 -26.69
C LYS A 684 25.57 -17.75 -27.42
N GLU A 685 26.34 -16.84 -26.84
CA GLU A 685 26.62 -15.52 -27.37
C GLU A 685 27.29 -15.62 -28.74
N PHE A 686 28.23 -16.56 -28.86
CA PHE A 686 28.89 -16.86 -30.11
C PHE A 686 27.93 -17.49 -31.14
N GLN A 687 27.00 -18.35 -30.71
CA GLN A 687 25.96 -18.87 -31.61
C GLN A 687 25.04 -17.76 -32.15
N GLU A 688 24.66 -16.78 -31.33
CA GLU A 688 23.89 -15.60 -31.78
C GLU A 688 24.69 -14.73 -32.75
N PHE A 689 25.99 -14.53 -32.50
CA PHE A 689 26.89 -13.89 -33.46
C PHE A 689 26.92 -14.63 -34.80
N LEU A 690 27.06 -15.96 -34.80
CA LEU A 690 27.05 -16.76 -36.04
C LEU A 690 25.72 -16.65 -36.79
N LYS A 691 24.59 -16.64 -36.07
CA LYS A 691 23.27 -16.43 -36.70
C LYS A 691 23.21 -15.10 -37.45
N GLY A 692 23.68 -14.03 -36.82
CA GLY A 692 23.79 -12.72 -37.43
C GLY A 692 24.66 -12.72 -38.68
N LEU A 693 25.83 -13.36 -38.59
CA LEU A 693 26.77 -13.49 -39.71
C LEU A 693 26.13 -14.20 -40.92
N ILE A 694 25.45 -15.32 -40.67
CA ILE A 694 24.76 -16.11 -41.69
C ILE A 694 23.61 -15.31 -42.31
N ASN A 695 22.77 -14.70 -41.48
CA ASN A 695 21.64 -13.92 -41.98
C ASN A 695 22.10 -12.69 -42.76
N GLY A 696 23.17 -12.01 -42.33
CA GLY A 696 23.73 -10.87 -43.06
C GLY A 696 24.26 -11.23 -44.45
N LYS A 697 24.90 -12.39 -44.60
CA LYS A 697 25.29 -12.91 -45.92
C LYS A 697 24.06 -13.22 -46.79
N TYR A 698 23.09 -13.94 -46.24
CA TYR A 698 21.86 -14.27 -46.96
C TYR A 698 21.05 -13.02 -47.34
N TYR A 699 21.00 -12.01 -46.47
CA TYR A 699 20.33 -10.73 -46.74
C TYR A 699 20.95 -10.01 -47.95
N LYS A 700 22.28 -10.03 -48.08
CA LYS A 700 23.00 -9.34 -49.16
C LYS A 700 22.98 -10.10 -50.49
N TYR A 701 23.10 -11.43 -50.45
CA TYR A 701 23.33 -12.25 -51.65
C TYR A 701 22.19 -13.22 -51.98
N GLY A 702 21.21 -13.40 -51.09
CA GLY A 702 20.09 -14.32 -51.27
C GLY A 702 20.56 -15.77 -51.46
N GLU A 703 19.86 -16.51 -52.34
CA GLU A 703 20.20 -17.89 -52.66
C GLU A 703 21.57 -18.04 -53.35
N LEU A 704 22.06 -17.01 -54.03
CA LEU A 704 23.38 -17.02 -54.70
C LEU A 704 24.52 -17.21 -53.70
N TRP A 705 24.32 -16.82 -52.43
CA TRP A 705 25.30 -17.09 -51.37
C TRP A 705 25.65 -18.57 -51.23
N PHE A 706 24.68 -19.44 -51.50
CA PHE A 706 24.86 -20.88 -51.38
C PHE A 706 25.60 -21.49 -52.59
N GLU A 707 25.63 -20.81 -53.73
CA GLU A 707 26.37 -21.26 -54.92
C GLU A 707 27.88 -21.11 -54.72
N ASP A 708 28.30 -20.10 -53.95
CA ASP A 708 29.71 -19.82 -53.61
C ASP A 708 30.24 -20.69 -52.44
N MET A 709 29.41 -21.58 -51.89
CA MET A 709 29.75 -22.42 -50.74
C MET A 709 29.61 -23.91 -51.06
N ASP A 710 30.61 -24.70 -50.67
CA ASP A 710 30.55 -26.17 -50.75
C ASP A 710 29.71 -26.77 -49.60
N ILE A 711 28.43 -26.41 -49.54
CA ILE A 711 27.49 -26.80 -48.48
C ILE A 711 27.25 -28.31 -48.49
N LEU A 712 27.37 -28.95 -49.65
CA LEU A 712 27.24 -30.40 -49.80
C LEU A 712 28.35 -31.17 -49.08
N SER A 713 29.50 -30.54 -48.84
CA SER A 713 30.57 -31.12 -48.01
C SER A 713 30.25 -31.08 -46.50
N TRP A 714 29.21 -30.35 -46.07
CA TRP A 714 28.88 -30.17 -44.65
C TRP A 714 27.90 -31.25 -44.18
N ASN A 715 28.01 -31.62 -42.91
CA ASN A 715 27.05 -32.55 -42.32
C ASN A 715 25.66 -31.89 -42.17
N ILE A 716 24.61 -32.73 -42.15
CA ILE A 716 23.22 -32.29 -42.12
C ILE A 716 22.87 -31.42 -40.90
N LYS A 717 23.55 -31.62 -39.76
CA LYS A 717 23.33 -30.81 -38.54
C LYS A 717 23.85 -29.38 -38.71
N ASN A 718 24.98 -29.20 -39.38
CA ASN A 718 25.53 -27.88 -39.69
C ASN A 718 24.63 -27.16 -40.69
N ILE A 719 24.14 -27.87 -41.71
CA ILE A 719 23.16 -27.34 -42.67
C ILE A 719 21.89 -26.87 -41.95
N CYS A 720 21.37 -27.67 -41.01
CA CYS A 720 20.22 -27.30 -40.17
C CYS A 720 20.45 -25.97 -39.43
N LYS A 721 21.61 -25.79 -38.80
CA LYS A 721 21.98 -24.56 -38.07
C LYS A 721 22.05 -23.33 -38.96
N ILE A 722 22.46 -23.47 -40.22
CA ILE A 722 22.38 -22.38 -41.20
C ILE A 722 20.93 -21.97 -41.40
N PHE A 723 20.06 -22.92 -41.73
CA PHE A 723 18.66 -22.61 -42.04
C PHE A 723 17.90 -22.06 -40.83
N ILE A 724 18.21 -22.50 -39.61
CA ILE A 724 17.66 -21.92 -38.37
C ILE A 724 18.06 -20.44 -38.21
N SER A 725 19.21 -20.05 -38.77
CA SER A 725 19.72 -18.67 -38.72
C SER A 725 19.09 -17.76 -39.77
N LEU A 726 18.38 -18.31 -40.75
CA LEU A 726 17.73 -17.55 -41.83
C LEU A 726 16.35 -17.03 -41.40
N PRO A 727 15.79 -16.04 -42.12
CA PRO A 727 14.46 -15.51 -41.81
C PRO A 727 13.39 -16.60 -41.85
N PHE A 728 12.46 -16.58 -40.89
CA PHE A 728 11.40 -17.57 -40.76
C PHE A 728 10.25 -17.30 -41.78
N ASN A 729 10.42 -17.77 -43.01
CA ASN A 729 9.47 -17.56 -44.11
C ASN A 729 9.48 -18.73 -45.12
N GLU A 730 8.55 -18.69 -46.08
CA GLU A 730 8.37 -19.72 -47.11
C GLU A 730 9.63 -19.98 -47.95
N LYS A 731 10.43 -18.95 -48.26
CA LYS A 731 11.67 -19.12 -49.04
C LYS A 731 12.66 -20.00 -48.29
N THR A 732 12.85 -19.73 -47.01
CA THR A 732 13.70 -20.56 -46.14
C THR A 732 13.16 -21.97 -46.02
N TRP A 733 11.83 -22.15 -45.85
CA TRP A 733 11.25 -23.49 -45.74
C TRP A 733 11.38 -24.30 -47.04
N ALA A 734 11.24 -23.67 -48.21
CA ALA A 734 11.49 -24.30 -49.49
C ALA A 734 12.95 -24.77 -49.64
N LEU A 735 13.91 -23.99 -49.15
CA LEU A 735 15.32 -24.39 -49.10
C LEU A 735 15.54 -25.54 -48.11
N VAL A 736 14.93 -25.51 -46.93
CA VAL A 736 14.98 -26.60 -45.94
C VAL A 736 14.49 -27.90 -46.57
N GLU A 737 13.34 -27.89 -47.25
CA GLU A 737 12.81 -29.09 -47.93
C GLU A 737 13.73 -29.54 -49.07
N LYS A 738 14.19 -28.62 -49.91
CA LYS A 738 15.07 -28.92 -51.07
C LYS A 738 16.40 -29.54 -50.64
N TRP A 739 17.02 -29.04 -49.58
CA TRP A 739 18.39 -29.41 -49.19
C TRP A 739 18.46 -30.44 -48.06
N MET A 740 17.45 -30.50 -47.19
CA MET A 740 17.43 -31.44 -46.06
C MET A 740 16.52 -32.64 -46.27
N GLY A 741 15.53 -32.56 -47.17
CA GLY A 741 14.61 -33.67 -47.46
C GLY A 741 14.01 -34.28 -46.17
N VAL A 742 14.24 -35.59 -45.94
CA VAL A 742 13.76 -36.29 -44.73
C VAL A 742 14.27 -35.66 -43.42
N SER A 743 15.45 -35.03 -43.44
CA SER A 743 16.04 -34.33 -42.29
C SER A 743 15.46 -32.93 -42.06
N ALA A 744 14.52 -32.44 -42.90
CA ALA A 744 13.79 -31.19 -42.64
C ALA A 744 13.06 -31.21 -41.27
N ARG A 745 12.75 -32.41 -40.74
CA ARG A 745 12.22 -32.59 -39.39
C ARG A 745 13.12 -31.97 -38.31
N ASP A 746 14.44 -32.04 -38.47
CA ASP A 746 15.40 -31.54 -37.49
C ASP A 746 15.33 -30.00 -37.38
N TYR A 747 15.09 -29.31 -38.50
CA TYR A 747 14.85 -27.86 -38.51
C TYR A 747 13.65 -27.49 -37.64
N TRP A 748 12.51 -28.15 -37.84
CA TRP A 748 11.28 -27.87 -37.08
C TRP A 748 11.41 -28.21 -35.59
N LEU A 749 12.22 -29.22 -35.25
CA LEU A 749 12.53 -29.57 -33.86
C LEU A 749 13.35 -28.49 -33.15
N GLU A 750 14.27 -27.83 -33.84
CA GLU A 750 15.24 -26.91 -33.24
C GLU A 750 14.89 -25.41 -33.40
N VAL A 751 14.20 -25.01 -34.46
CA VAL A 751 13.97 -23.58 -34.79
C VAL A 751 13.18 -22.85 -33.70
N ASN A 752 13.67 -21.71 -33.23
CA ASN A 752 12.93 -20.78 -32.38
C ASN A 752 12.80 -19.47 -33.14
N CYS A 753 11.58 -18.95 -33.32
CA CYS A 753 11.32 -17.80 -34.17
C CYS A 753 10.43 -16.76 -33.49
N TYR A 754 10.63 -15.49 -33.86
CA TYR A 754 9.70 -14.42 -33.55
C TYR A 754 8.69 -14.33 -34.70
N ILE A 755 7.45 -14.76 -34.44
CA ILE A 755 6.50 -15.12 -35.51
C ILE A 755 5.82 -13.88 -36.14
N PHE A 756 5.76 -12.76 -35.43
CA PHE A 756 5.07 -11.54 -35.90
C PHE A 756 5.82 -10.75 -36.99
N SER A 757 7.06 -11.12 -37.31
CA SER A 757 7.86 -10.44 -38.33
C SER A 757 7.76 -11.06 -39.73
N THR A 758 6.91 -12.07 -39.94
CA THR A 758 6.78 -12.77 -41.23
C THR A 758 5.43 -12.48 -41.92
N ILE A 759 5.47 -12.32 -43.24
CA ILE A 759 4.30 -12.09 -44.11
C ILE A 759 3.84 -13.44 -44.74
N SER A 760 4.54 -14.54 -44.46
CA SER A 760 4.28 -15.86 -45.05
C SER A 760 3.04 -16.56 -44.49
N ASP A 761 2.51 -17.53 -45.24
CA ASP A 761 1.46 -18.43 -44.79
C ASP A 761 1.97 -19.35 -43.66
N LEU A 762 1.58 -18.99 -42.43
CA LEU A 762 1.93 -19.74 -41.23
C LEU A 762 1.27 -21.12 -41.13
N THR A 763 0.35 -21.50 -42.01
CA THR A 763 -0.30 -22.82 -42.01
C THR A 763 0.73 -23.96 -42.15
N ILE A 764 1.77 -23.75 -42.97
CA ILE A 764 2.89 -24.70 -43.14
C ILE A 764 3.63 -24.89 -41.82
N ALA A 765 3.95 -23.78 -41.14
CA ALA A 765 4.64 -23.80 -39.87
C ALA A 765 3.82 -24.48 -38.76
N VAL A 766 2.52 -24.15 -38.65
CA VAL A 766 1.59 -24.77 -37.69
C VAL A 766 1.58 -26.29 -37.86
N ASN A 767 1.40 -26.77 -39.09
CA ASN A 767 1.33 -28.20 -39.36
C ASN A 767 2.64 -28.91 -39.04
N ASN A 768 3.79 -28.32 -39.38
CA ASN A 768 5.07 -28.94 -39.08
C ASN A 768 5.42 -28.93 -37.59
N PHE A 769 5.15 -27.83 -36.85
CA PHE A 769 5.34 -27.80 -35.40
C PHE A 769 4.46 -28.82 -34.67
N LEU A 770 3.22 -29.02 -35.12
CA LEU A 770 2.35 -30.07 -34.57
C LEU A 770 2.87 -31.48 -34.86
N LYS A 771 3.44 -31.74 -36.05
CA LYS A 771 4.06 -33.04 -36.37
C LYS A 771 5.25 -33.36 -35.48
N VAL A 772 6.02 -32.35 -35.07
CA VAL A 772 7.20 -32.52 -34.19
C VAL A 772 6.92 -32.29 -32.70
N ASN A 773 5.64 -32.24 -32.31
CA ASN A 773 5.19 -32.07 -30.91
C ASN A 773 5.71 -30.78 -30.23
N ARG A 774 5.66 -29.65 -30.95
CA ARG A 774 5.98 -28.31 -30.43
C ARG A 774 4.73 -27.41 -30.40
N PRO A 775 3.72 -27.74 -29.58
CA PRO A 775 2.40 -27.11 -29.64
C PRO A 775 2.41 -25.62 -29.24
N TRP A 776 3.34 -25.16 -28.41
CA TRP A 776 3.42 -23.73 -28.04
C TRP A 776 3.79 -22.82 -29.22
N LEU A 777 4.74 -23.23 -30.05
CA LEU A 777 5.05 -22.49 -31.28
C LEU A 777 3.91 -22.57 -32.30
N ALA A 778 3.21 -23.71 -32.36
CA ALA A 778 2.01 -23.82 -33.17
C ALA A 778 0.92 -22.82 -32.71
N LEU A 779 0.66 -22.69 -31.41
CA LEU A 779 -0.30 -21.73 -30.86
C LEU A 779 0.07 -20.28 -31.17
N GLU A 780 1.36 -19.95 -31.05
CA GLU A 780 1.88 -18.63 -31.43
C GLU A 780 1.67 -18.34 -32.94
N CYS A 781 1.95 -19.32 -33.81
CA CYS A 781 1.67 -19.22 -35.25
C CYS A 781 0.18 -19.09 -35.55
N ILE A 782 -0.69 -19.82 -34.86
CA ILE A 782 -2.15 -19.72 -35.04
C ILE A 782 -2.65 -18.34 -34.65
N TYR A 783 -2.20 -17.80 -33.51
CA TYR A 783 -2.59 -16.47 -33.05
C TYR A 783 -2.11 -15.38 -34.02
N ALA A 784 -0.84 -15.44 -34.45
CA ALA A 784 -0.31 -14.49 -35.43
C ALA A 784 -1.00 -14.60 -36.81
N HIS A 785 -1.30 -15.81 -37.27
CA HIS A 785 -2.02 -16.04 -38.53
C HIS A 785 -3.43 -15.45 -38.49
N HIS A 786 -4.14 -15.64 -37.37
CA HIS A 786 -5.47 -15.04 -37.17
C HIS A 786 -5.41 -13.51 -37.12
N PHE A 787 -4.41 -12.95 -36.43
CA PHE A 787 -4.23 -11.50 -36.36
C PHE A 787 -3.94 -10.86 -37.72
N ASN A 788 -3.10 -11.51 -38.54
CA ASN A 788 -2.68 -10.96 -39.83
C ASN A 788 -3.69 -11.20 -40.96
N ASN A 789 -4.37 -12.35 -40.96
CA ASN A 789 -5.17 -12.82 -42.09
C ASN A 789 -6.66 -13.00 -41.77
N GLU A 790 -7.10 -12.68 -40.55
CA GLU A 790 -8.46 -12.93 -40.02
C GLU A 790 -8.92 -14.39 -40.12
N CYS A 791 -8.00 -15.33 -40.37
CA CYS A 791 -8.27 -16.75 -40.54
C CYS A 791 -7.86 -17.53 -39.28
N PHE A 792 -8.79 -18.25 -38.65
CA PHE A 792 -8.53 -19.02 -37.43
C PHE A 792 -8.46 -20.53 -37.72
N LEU A 793 -7.35 -21.16 -37.33
CA LEU A 793 -7.08 -22.59 -37.53
C LEU A 793 -7.60 -23.41 -36.32
N ALA A 794 -8.92 -23.58 -36.23
CA ALA A 794 -9.60 -24.12 -35.05
C ALA A 794 -9.17 -25.57 -34.71
N ASP A 795 -9.13 -26.49 -35.68
CA ASP A 795 -8.72 -27.88 -35.46
C ASP A 795 -7.28 -28.01 -34.97
N GLN A 796 -6.38 -27.22 -35.55
CA GLN A 796 -4.98 -27.15 -35.15
C GLN A 796 -4.82 -26.54 -33.75
N ALA A 797 -5.61 -25.51 -33.43
CA ALA A 797 -5.63 -24.90 -32.10
C ALA A 797 -6.09 -25.89 -31.03
N LEU A 798 -7.19 -26.61 -31.29
CA LEU A 798 -7.72 -27.66 -30.43
C LEU A 798 -6.64 -28.73 -30.16
N LYS A 799 -6.01 -29.24 -31.23
CA LYS A 799 -4.94 -30.23 -31.12
C LYS A 799 -3.74 -29.70 -30.33
N ALA A 800 -3.33 -28.45 -30.57
CA ALA A 800 -2.21 -27.83 -29.88
C ALA A 800 -2.49 -27.65 -28.38
N LEU A 801 -3.67 -27.15 -28.00
CA LEU A 801 -4.07 -26.97 -26.60
C LEU A 801 -4.17 -28.29 -25.85
N LEU A 802 -4.70 -29.34 -26.48
CA LEU A 802 -4.80 -30.65 -25.85
C LEU A 802 -3.42 -31.29 -25.62
N THR A 803 -2.46 -31.06 -26.51
CA THR A 803 -1.10 -31.64 -26.43
C THR A 803 -0.08 -30.80 -25.65
N ALA A 804 -0.28 -29.49 -25.53
CA ALA A 804 0.66 -28.61 -24.83
C ALA A 804 0.77 -28.90 -23.34
N SER A 805 1.99 -29.02 -22.80
CA SER A 805 2.19 -29.06 -21.34
C SER A 805 1.93 -27.67 -20.74
N ASP A 806 1.16 -27.62 -19.66
CA ASP A 806 0.86 -26.41 -18.87
C ASP A 806 1.89 -26.17 -17.73
N ASN A 807 2.82 -27.10 -17.51
CA ASN A 807 3.86 -26.99 -16.49
C ASN A 807 4.77 -25.78 -16.74
N GLY A 808 4.89 -24.91 -15.73
CA GLY A 808 5.81 -23.76 -15.74
C GLY A 808 5.25 -22.46 -16.32
N LEU A 809 3.97 -22.41 -16.72
CA LEU A 809 3.30 -21.16 -17.09
C LEU A 809 2.94 -20.33 -15.85
N GLN A 810 3.36 -19.07 -15.83
CA GLN A 810 2.98 -18.11 -14.80
C GLN A 810 1.84 -17.20 -15.27
N ARG A 811 1.01 -16.71 -14.35
CA ARG A 811 -0.17 -15.87 -14.69
C ARG A 811 0.17 -14.61 -15.51
N ASN A 812 1.35 -14.02 -15.30
CA ASN A 812 1.79 -12.79 -15.97
C ASN A 812 2.59 -13.04 -17.27
N ASP A 813 2.63 -14.29 -17.73
CA ASP A 813 3.32 -14.64 -18.97
C ASP A 813 2.51 -14.14 -20.19
N ASN A 814 3.16 -13.49 -21.15
CA ASN A 814 2.53 -13.05 -22.40
C ASN A 814 1.85 -14.22 -23.15
N ARG A 815 2.36 -15.44 -23.00
CA ARG A 815 1.76 -16.66 -23.56
C ARG A 815 0.36 -16.93 -22.98
N VAL A 816 0.07 -16.53 -21.74
CA VAL A 816 -1.25 -16.69 -21.11
C VAL A 816 -2.28 -15.76 -21.74
N TYR A 817 -1.91 -14.54 -22.10
CA TYR A 817 -2.80 -13.63 -22.83
C TYR A 817 -3.23 -14.22 -24.19
N LYS A 818 -2.26 -14.74 -24.96
CA LYS A 818 -2.53 -15.37 -26.26
C LYS A 818 -3.34 -16.66 -26.11
N LEU A 819 -2.98 -17.51 -25.15
CA LEU A 819 -3.74 -18.71 -24.79
C LEU A 819 -5.22 -18.38 -24.55
N LYS A 820 -5.47 -17.39 -23.69
CA LYS A 820 -6.80 -16.90 -23.35
C LYS A 820 -7.59 -16.48 -24.61
N LYS A 821 -6.97 -15.74 -25.52
CA LYS A 821 -7.59 -15.32 -26.78
C LYS A 821 -7.93 -16.50 -27.71
N ILE A 822 -7.03 -17.48 -27.81
CA ILE A 822 -7.29 -18.70 -28.60
C ILE A 822 -8.47 -19.48 -28.00
N ILE A 823 -8.54 -19.65 -26.68
CA ILE A 823 -9.66 -20.32 -26.00
C ILE A 823 -10.96 -19.54 -26.23
N GLU A 824 -10.93 -18.22 -26.15
CA GLU A 824 -12.10 -17.36 -26.42
C GLU A 824 -12.65 -17.57 -27.84
N LEU A 825 -11.79 -17.68 -28.85
CA LEU A 825 -12.18 -17.95 -30.23
C LEU A 825 -12.79 -19.34 -30.39
N LEU A 826 -12.18 -20.37 -29.79
CA LEU A 826 -12.73 -21.73 -29.80
C LEU A 826 -14.10 -21.82 -29.11
N GLN A 827 -14.30 -21.09 -28.00
CA GLN A 827 -15.59 -21.04 -27.32
C GLN A 827 -16.72 -20.42 -28.16
N LYS A 828 -16.40 -19.59 -29.17
CA LYS A 828 -17.36 -18.98 -30.08
C LYS A 828 -17.65 -19.86 -31.31
N ASP A 829 -16.84 -20.89 -31.53
CA ASP A 829 -16.98 -21.79 -32.67
C ASP A 829 -17.90 -22.97 -32.34
N ASN A 830 -19.13 -22.91 -32.85
CA ASN A 830 -20.15 -23.94 -32.64
C ASN A 830 -19.83 -25.30 -33.29
N SER A 831 -18.79 -25.38 -34.12
CA SER A 831 -18.35 -26.65 -34.74
C SER A 831 -17.52 -27.52 -33.78
N ILE A 832 -16.96 -26.93 -32.72
CA ILE A 832 -16.13 -27.65 -31.75
C ILE A 832 -17.02 -28.47 -30.79
N LYS A 833 -16.62 -29.71 -30.53
CA LYS A 833 -17.33 -30.60 -29.60
C LYS A 833 -17.22 -30.08 -28.16
N GLU A 834 -18.36 -30.01 -27.48
CA GLU A 834 -18.45 -29.54 -26.08
C GLU A 834 -17.52 -30.29 -25.13
N ASP A 835 -17.38 -31.62 -25.27
CA ASP A 835 -16.48 -32.43 -24.45
C ASP A 835 -15.00 -32.08 -24.64
N ASP A 836 -14.59 -31.64 -25.84
CA ASP A 836 -13.20 -31.22 -26.08
C ASP A 836 -12.94 -29.83 -25.50
N MET A 837 -13.94 -28.94 -25.53
CA MET A 837 -13.86 -27.65 -24.82
C MET A 837 -13.78 -27.82 -23.31
N ILE A 838 -14.54 -28.75 -22.72
CA ILE A 838 -14.47 -29.04 -21.28
C ILE A 838 -13.06 -29.49 -20.88
N LYS A 839 -12.40 -30.34 -21.69
CA LYS A 839 -11.01 -30.75 -21.43
C LYS A 839 -10.04 -29.57 -21.44
N ILE A 840 -10.20 -28.65 -22.39
CA ILE A 840 -9.37 -27.42 -22.48
C ILE A 840 -9.63 -26.52 -21.26
N GLU A 841 -10.89 -26.22 -20.96
CA GLU A 841 -11.27 -25.37 -19.85
C GLU A 841 -10.77 -25.93 -18.51
N TRP A 842 -10.85 -27.25 -18.32
CA TRP A 842 -10.37 -27.92 -17.11
C TRP A 842 -8.85 -27.85 -16.99
N LYS A 843 -8.14 -28.13 -18.09
CA LYS A 843 -6.68 -28.09 -18.14
C LYS A 843 -6.14 -26.72 -17.79
N TYR A 844 -6.75 -25.65 -18.30
CA TYR A 844 -6.29 -24.28 -18.11
C TYR A 844 -7.04 -23.50 -17.02
N LEU A 845 -7.82 -24.19 -16.17
CA LEU A 845 -8.74 -23.61 -15.19
C LEU A 845 -8.11 -22.52 -14.29
N GLN A 846 -6.84 -22.70 -13.92
CA GLN A 846 -6.09 -21.78 -13.06
C GLN A 846 -5.83 -20.38 -13.66
N PHE A 847 -6.03 -20.21 -14.97
CA PHE A 847 -5.81 -18.95 -15.69
C PHE A 847 -7.11 -18.15 -15.93
N PHE A 848 -8.27 -18.74 -15.62
CA PHE A 848 -9.54 -18.02 -15.61
C PHE A 848 -9.63 -17.21 -14.31
N ASN A 849 -9.72 -15.88 -14.41
CA ASN A 849 -9.68 -14.97 -13.24
C ASN A 849 -11.00 -14.21 -13.09
N GLU A 850 -11.33 -13.81 -11.87
CA GLU A 850 -12.57 -13.11 -11.50
C GLU A 850 -12.75 -11.75 -12.18
N TYR A 851 -11.64 -11.10 -12.57
CA TYR A 851 -11.65 -9.77 -13.20
C TYR A 851 -11.71 -9.77 -14.74
N ASP A 852 -11.70 -10.93 -15.40
CA ASP A 852 -11.64 -11.04 -16.86
C ASP A 852 -12.96 -11.60 -17.43
N GLN A 853 -13.94 -10.71 -17.67
CA GLN A 853 -15.31 -11.12 -18.01
C GLN A 853 -15.45 -11.91 -19.31
N ASN A 854 -14.47 -11.81 -20.21
CA ASN A 854 -14.56 -12.40 -21.55
C ASN A 854 -14.14 -13.88 -21.60
N ILE A 855 -13.36 -14.34 -20.62
CA ILE A 855 -12.75 -15.69 -20.62
C ILE A 855 -13.11 -16.38 -19.30
N MET A 856 -14.14 -17.22 -19.36
CA MET A 856 -14.68 -18.04 -18.25
C MET A 856 -14.84 -19.49 -18.74
N PRO A 857 -14.82 -20.52 -17.86
CA PRO A 857 -15.02 -21.91 -18.25
C PRO A 857 -16.51 -22.21 -18.49
N LYS A 858 -17.05 -21.66 -19.59
CA LYS A 858 -18.47 -21.63 -19.93
C LYS A 858 -19.05 -23.04 -20.09
N HIS A 859 -18.29 -23.97 -20.68
CA HIS A 859 -18.77 -25.33 -20.93
C HIS A 859 -18.77 -26.16 -19.64
N ILE A 860 -17.78 -25.98 -18.76
CA ILE A 860 -17.77 -26.60 -17.42
C ILE A 860 -18.98 -26.10 -16.61
N TYR A 861 -19.21 -24.78 -16.58
CA TYR A 861 -20.36 -24.22 -15.87
C TYR A 861 -21.68 -24.74 -16.43
N LYS A 862 -21.85 -24.74 -17.75
CA LYS A 862 -23.04 -25.31 -18.41
C LYS A 862 -23.25 -26.77 -18.05
N LYS A 863 -22.19 -27.59 -18.03
CA LYS A 863 -22.27 -29.02 -17.67
C LYS A 863 -22.60 -29.22 -16.19
N MET A 864 -22.02 -28.43 -15.28
CA MET A 864 -22.37 -28.45 -13.86
C MET A 864 -23.84 -28.09 -13.63
N SER A 865 -24.33 -27.06 -14.30
CA SER A 865 -25.70 -26.57 -14.18
C SER A 865 -26.75 -27.49 -14.84
N ALA A 866 -26.34 -28.35 -15.77
CA ALA A 866 -27.22 -29.29 -16.46
C ALA A 866 -27.17 -30.72 -15.90
N ASN A 867 -26.04 -31.16 -15.35
CA ASN A 867 -25.82 -32.54 -14.90
C ASN A 867 -25.49 -32.61 -13.40
N PRO A 868 -26.43 -33.11 -12.55
CA PRO A 868 -26.22 -33.31 -11.12
C PRO A 868 -24.98 -34.15 -10.76
N ASP A 869 -24.70 -35.19 -11.53
CA ASP A 869 -23.58 -36.11 -11.25
C ASP A 869 -22.23 -35.41 -11.46
N TYR A 870 -22.14 -34.58 -12.50
CA TYR A 870 -20.92 -33.82 -12.78
C TYR A 870 -20.67 -32.73 -11.73
N PHE A 871 -21.72 -32.07 -11.25
CA PHE A 871 -21.61 -31.14 -10.11
C PHE A 871 -21.08 -31.84 -8.85
N LEU A 872 -21.62 -33.02 -8.52
CA LEU A 872 -21.16 -33.81 -7.36
C LEU A 872 -19.75 -34.36 -7.54
N GLU A 873 -19.34 -34.68 -8.77
CA GLU A 873 -17.96 -35.03 -9.09
C GLU A 873 -17.00 -33.87 -8.75
N MET A 874 -17.37 -32.63 -9.06
CA MET A 874 -16.57 -31.45 -8.66
C MET A 874 -16.52 -31.27 -7.14
N ILE A 875 -17.63 -31.48 -6.43
CA ILE A 875 -17.65 -31.42 -4.96
C ILE A 875 -16.67 -32.45 -4.35
N LYS A 876 -16.66 -33.69 -4.87
CA LYS A 876 -15.73 -34.76 -4.45
C LYS A 876 -14.26 -34.40 -4.64
N PHE A 877 -13.92 -33.59 -5.65
CA PHE A 877 -12.54 -33.15 -5.88
C PHE A 877 -12.05 -32.06 -4.90
N SER A 878 -12.93 -31.43 -4.13
CA SER A 878 -12.58 -30.31 -3.23
C SER A 878 -12.85 -30.58 -1.74
N PHE A 879 -13.79 -31.48 -1.45
CA PHE A 879 -14.30 -31.72 -0.09
C PHE A 879 -14.16 -33.19 0.32
N ILE A 880 -14.13 -33.43 1.64
CA ILE A 880 -14.05 -34.77 2.23
C ILE A 880 -15.46 -35.18 2.65
N SER A 881 -15.85 -36.43 2.37
CA SER A 881 -17.18 -36.94 2.75
C SER A 881 -17.34 -37.04 4.26
N ASP A 882 -18.50 -36.63 4.77
CA ASP A 882 -18.89 -36.75 6.18
C ASP A 882 -19.07 -38.21 6.64
N ILE A 883 -19.27 -39.14 5.70
CA ILE A 883 -19.57 -40.55 6.01
C ILE A 883 -18.29 -41.40 6.11
N ASN A 884 -17.17 -40.99 5.48
CA ASN A 884 -15.94 -41.78 5.34
C ASN A 884 -14.67 -41.08 5.87
N THR A 885 -14.76 -40.45 7.04
CA THR A 885 -13.74 -39.57 7.62
C THR A 885 -12.37 -40.20 7.99
N LYS A 886 -12.19 -41.53 7.93
CA LYS A 886 -10.93 -42.18 8.38
C LYS A 886 -10.10 -42.93 7.33
N LYS A 887 -10.62 -43.22 6.13
CA LYS A 887 -9.89 -44.00 5.09
C LYS A 887 -9.48 -43.18 3.87
N GLU A 888 -10.23 -42.14 3.49
CA GLU A 888 -9.95 -41.37 2.26
C GLU A 888 -8.93 -40.24 2.43
N ALA A 889 -8.75 -39.74 3.67
CA ALA A 889 -7.87 -38.61 3.95
C ALA A 889 -6.36 -38.93 3.78
N THR A 890 -5.98 -40.22 3.73
CA THR A 890 -4.57 -40.64 3.70
C THR A 890 -4.07 -41.04 2.30
N GLU A 891 -4.94 -41.27 1.31
CA GLU A 891 -4.55 -41.86 0.02
C GLU A 891 -4.87 -41.00 -1.23
N ASN A 892 -5.69 -39.94 -1.14
CA ASN A 892 -6.17 -39.25 -2.34
C ASN A 892 -5.37 -37.97 -2.69
N ILE A 893 -4.12 -38.15 -3.18
CA ILE A 893 -3.25 -37.09 -3.72
C ILE A 893 -3.99 -36.22 -4.76
N ASN A 894 -4.93 -36.81 -5.51
CA ASN A 894 -5.75 -36.11 -6.51
C ASN A 894 -6.70 -35.07 -5.90
N ILE A 895 -7.21 -35.27 -4.67
CA ILE A 895 -8.05 -34.27 -3.97
C ILE A 895 -7.17 -33.08 -3.58
N ILE A 896 -6.00 -33.32 -2.98
CA ILE A 896 -5.08 -32.26 -2.56
C ILE A 896 -4.63 -31.42 -3.76
N ASN A 897 -4.28 -32.06 -4.88
CA ASN A 897 -3.78 -31.38 -6.07
C ASN A 897 -4.85 -30.57 -6.83
N ASN A 898 -6.13 -30.96 -6.72
CA ASN A 898 -7.22 -30.30 -7.45
C ASN A 898 -8.07 -29.35 -6.59
N ARG A 899 -7.89 -29.37 -5.26
CA ARG A 899 -8.70 -28.58 -4.32
C ARG A 899 -8.70 -27.09 -4.63
N GLU A 900 -7.52 -26.51 -4.88
CA GLU A 900 -7.39 -25.09 -5.24
C GLU A 900 -8.04 -24.78 -6.59
N LYS A 901 -7.83 -25.63 -7.61
CA LYS A 901 -8.42 -25.48 -8.94
C LYS A 901 -9.96 -25.49 -8.88
N VAL A 902 -10.53 -26.41 -8.11
CA VAL A 902 -11.97 -26.57 -7.96
C VAL A 902 -12.57 -25.50 -7.04
N TRP A 903 -11.84 -25.05 -6.03
CA TRP A 903 -12.25 -23.91 -5.23
C TRP A 903 -12.41 -22.65 -6.09
N HIS A 904 -11.45 -22.38 -6.99
CA HIS A 904 -11.57 -21.28 -7.95
C HIS A 904 -12.75 -21.45 -8.92
N LEU A 905 -13.05 -22.69 -9.34
CA LEU A 905 -14.22 -22.98 -10.18
C LEU A 905 -15.53 -22.61 -9.49
N PHE A 906 -15.76 -23.10 -8.28
CA PHE A 906 -16.97 -22.78 -7.51
C PHE A 906 -17.04 -21.31 -7.12
N ARG A 907 -15.90 -20.71 -6.77
CA ARG A 907 -15.82 -19.28 -6.48
C ARG A 907 -16.18 -18.43 -7.69
N ASN A 908 -16.12 -18.91 -8.92
CA ASN A 908 -16.47 -18.13 -10.11
C ASN A 908 -17.74 -18.62 -10.82
N TRP A 909 -18.44 -19.62 -10.26
CA TRP A 909 -19.65 -20.18 -10.84
C TRP A 909 -20.87 -19.28 -10.56
N ILE A 910 -21.53 -18.86 -11.64
CA ILE A 910 -22.71 -17.96 -11.60
C ILE A 910 -23.88 -18.51 -12.43
N GLN A 911 -23.67 -19.59 -13.16
CA GLN A 911 -24.67 -20.12 -14.09
C GLN A 911 -25.69 -20.94 -13.29
N VAL A 912 -26.85 -20.35 -13.03
CA VAL A 912 -27.89 -20.99 -12.22
C VAL A 912 -28.43 -22.24 -12.94
N PRO A 913 -28.49 -23.41 -12.25
CA PRO A 913 -29.16 -24.59 -12.79
C PRO A 913 -30.61 -24.28 -13.19
N GLY A 914 -31.09 -24.84 -14.29
CA GLY A 914 -32.42 -24.54 -14.82
C GLY A 914 -32.49 -23.36 -15.80
N ILE A 915 -31.43 -22.57 -15.98
CA ILE A 915 -31.33 -21.64 -17.12
C ILE A 915 -31.22 -22.45 -18.42
N ILE A 916 -32.15 -22.22 -19.36
CA ILE A 916 -32.17 -22.86 -20.68
C ILE A 916 -31.48 -22.00 -21.75
N SER A 917 -31.32 -22.52 -22.97
CA SER A 917 -30.46 -21.95 -24.01
C SER A 917 -30.83 -20.52 -24.46
N ASP A 918 -32.07 -20.09 -24.24
CA ASP A 918 -32.54 -18.73 -24.55
C ASP A 918 -32.28 -17.72 -23.41
N GLY A 919 -31.65 -18.17 -22.31
CA GLY A 919 -31.35 -17.35 -21.13
C GLY A 919 -32.49 -17.27 -20.12
N SER A 920 -33.65 -17.89 -20.39
CA SER A 920 -34.76 -17.93 -19.43
C SER A 920 -34.56 -19.01 -18.36
N PHE A 921 -35.15 -18.78 -17.19
CA PHE A 921 -35.08 -19.71 -16.05
C PHE A 921 -36.27 -20.67 -16.06
N SER A 922 -36.00 -21.96 -16.23
CA SER A 922 -36.99 -23.05 -16.14
C SER A 922 -37.02 -23.63 -14.73
N LEU A 923 -38.07 -23.29 -13.99
CA LEU A 923 -38.29 -23.77 -12.63
C LEU A 923 -38.37 -25.30 -12.55
N ASP A 924 -39.02 -25.96 -13.51
CA ASP A 924 -39.15 -27.42 -13.53
C ASP A 924 -37.81 -28.12 -13.72
N ASN A 925 -36.94 -27.58 -14.57
CA ASN A 925 -35.59 -28.11 -14.76
C ASN A 925 -34.74 -27.92 -13.52
N PHE A 926 -34.81 -26.75 -12.88
CA PHE A 926 -34.14 -26.50 -11.61
C PHE A 926 -34.62 -27.47 -10.53
N LYS A 927 -35.94 -27.65 -10.36
CA LYS A 927 -36.53 -28.57 -9.37
C LYS A 927 -36.01 -30.00 -9.53
N LYS A 928 -36.00 -30.52 -10.77
CA LYS A 928 -35.48 -31.86 -11.07
C LYS A 928 -33.99 -31.97 -10.75
N TRP A 929 -33.19 -31.00 -11.21
CA TRP A 929 -31.74 -30.97 -10.96
C TRP A 929 -31.44 -30.91 -9.46
N PHE A 930 -32.13 -30.03 -8.73
CA PHE A 930 -31.93 -29.82 -7.29
C PHE A 930 -32.31 -31.07 -6.50
N ALA A 931 -33.46 -31.69 -6.77
CA ALA A 931 -33.89 -32.91 -6.09
C ALA A 931 -32.89 -34.07 -6.27
N ASP A 932 -32.30 -34.19 -7.46
CA ASP A 932 -31.26 -35.19 -7.71
C ASP A 932 -29.96 -34.91 -6.96
N VAL A 933 -29.50 -33.64 -6.94
CA VAL A 933 -28.32 -33.26 -6.16
C VAL A 933 -28.56 -33.47 -4.66
N GLU A 934 -29.72 -33.07 -4.16
CA GLU A 934 -30.11 -33.21 -2.76
C GLU A 934 -30.09 -34.68 -2.32
N ARG A 935 -30.74 -35.56 -3.08
CA ARG A 935 -30.77 -36.99 -2.80
C ARG A 935 -29.38 -37.62 -2.86
N LYS A 936 -28.64 -37.40 -3.95
CA LYS A 936 -27.32 -38.02 -4.17
C LYS A 936 -26.24 -37.47 -3.23
N SER A 937 -26.24 -36.17 -2.91
CA SER A 937 -25.28 -35.59 -1.96
C SER A 937 -25.48 -36.15 -0.54
N ASN A 938 -26.71 -36.40 -0.12
CA ASN A 938 -27.01 -37.09 1.14
C ASN A 938 -26.49 -38.54 1.14
N GLU A 939 -26.76 -39.30 0.07
CA GLU A 939 -26.27 -40.68 -0.09
C GLU A 939 -24.73 -40.76 -0.05
N LEU A 940 -24.04 -39.73 -0.55
CA LEU A 940 -22.58 -39.68 -0.68
C LEU A 940 -21.85 -38.95 0.47
N GLY A 941 -22.59 -38.32 1.39
CA GLY A 941 -22.03 -37.58 2.52
C GLY A 941 -21.39 -36.23 2.16
N TYR A 942 -21.95 -35.52 1.17
CA TYR A 942 -21.50 -34.18 0.72
C TYR A 942 -22.62 -33.14 0.77
N TYR A 943 -23.67 -33.40 1.55
CA TYR A 943 -24.89 -32.60 1.55
C TYR A 943 -24.62 -31.14 1.94
N GLN A 944 -23.88 -30.92 3.03
CA GLN A 944 -23.61 -29.57 3.52
C GLN A 944 -22.84 -28.75 2.48
N GLU A 945 -21.77 -29.30 1.93
CA GLU A 945 -20.93 -28.62 0.94
C GLU A 945 -21.69 -28.33 -0.35
N ALA A 946 -22.44 -29.32 -0.86
CA ALA A 946 -23.28 -29.16 -2.04
C ALA A 946 -24.29 -28.03 -1.85
N MET A 947 -25.00 -28.00 -0.71
CA MET A 947 -25.98 -26.96 -0.41
C MET A 947 -25.32 -25.59 -0.24
N VAL A 948 -24.15 -25.47 0.37
CA VAL A 948 -23.44 -24.17 0.45
C VAL A 948 -23.06 -23.65 -0.94
N GLN A 949 -22.51 -24.49 -1.82
CA GLN A 949 -22.15 -24.05 -3.17
C GLN A 949 -23.38 -23.67 -4.01
N ILE A 950 -24.48 -24.42 -3.89
CA ILE A 950 -25.75 -24.08 -4.53
C ILE A 950 -26.29 -22.76 -3.98
N GLY A 951 -26.26 -22.56 -2.65
CA GLY A 951 -26.71 -21.32 -2.01
C GLY A 951 -26.09 -20.06 -2.62
N GLY A 952 -24.78 -20.10 -2.89
CA GLY A 952 -24.08 -19.00 -3.53
C GLY A 952 -24.53 -18.75 -4.97
N VAL A 953 -24.72 -19.80 -5.79
CA VAL A 953 -25.16 -19.61 -7.20
C VAL A 953 -26.60 -19.10 -7.30
N LEU A 954 -27.45 -19.43 -6.31
CA LEU A 954 -28.84 -18.99 -6.26
C LEU A 954 -28.99 -17.46 -6.14
N PHE A 955 -27.95 -16.75 -5.68
CA PHE A 955 -27.90 -15.28 -5.68
C PHE A 955 -28.11 -14.68 -7.09
N TYR A 956 -27.75 -15.42 -8.14
CA TYR A 956 -27.87 -14.98 -9.54
C TYR A 956 -29.18 -15.41 -10.21
N THR A 957 -30.12 -15.97 -9.46
CA THR A 957 -31.42 -16.37 -10.01
C THR A 957 -32.17 -15.15 -10.52
N PRO A 958 -32.74 -15.18 -11.74
CA PRO A 958 -33.59 -14.11 -12.23
C PRO A 958 -34.78 -13.83 -11.31
N SER A 959 -35.25 -12.58 -11.32
CA SER A 959 -36.49 -12.18 -10.66
C SER A 959 -37.68 -13.00 -11.16
N ASP A 960 -38.70 -13.13 -10.32
CA ASP A 960 -39.92 -13.84 -10.69
C ASP A 960 -40.82 -13.01 -11.61
N THR A 961 -41.66 -13.69 -12.38
CA THR A 961 -42.54 -13.06 -13.39
C THR A 961 -43.64 -12.17 -12.78
N ASN A 962 -44.01 -12.45 -11.54
CA ASN A 962 -44.93 -11.72 -10.67
C ASN A 962 -44.28 -10.51 -9.97
N GLY A 963 -43.01 -10.20 -10.26
CA GLY A 963 -42.34 -8.98 -9.80
C GLY A 963 -41.56 -9.10 -8.49
N LEU A 964 -41.53 -10.28 -7.87
CA LEU A 964 -40.63 -10.56 -6.75
C LEU A 964 -39.18 -10.55 -7.25
N TRP A 965 -38.27 -9.92 -6.52
CA TRP A 965 -36.87 -9.74 -6.92
C TRP A 965 -36.05 -11.06 -6.96
N ILE A 966 -36.65 -12.17 -6.52
CA ILE A 966 -36.14 -13.53 -6.57
C ILE A 966 -37.31 -14.45 -6.95
N ASN A 967 -37.04 -15.61 -7.56
CA ASN A 967 -38.07 -16.62 -7.78
C ASN A 967 -38.64 -17.16 -6.46
N GLU A 968 -39.98 -17.27 -6.36
CA GLU A 968 -40.67 -17.63 -5.12
C GLU A 968 -40.27 -19.02 -4.58
N TYR A 969 -40.06 -20.00 -5.45
CA TYR A 969 -39.60 -21.34 -5.03
C TYR A 969 -38.17 -21.32 -4.50
N ILE A 970 -37.31 -20.44 -5.03
CA ILE A 970 -35.96 -20.27 -4.50
C ILE A 970 -36.00 -19.60 -3.12
N ALA A 971 -36.88 -18.61 -2.93
CA ALA A 971 -37.12 -18.01 -1.61
C ALA A 971 -37.61 -19.06 -0.60
N GLU A 972 -38.51 -19.96 -0.99
CA GLU A 972 -38.98 -21.07 -0.16
C GLU A 972 -37.83 -22.02 0.25
N LEU A 973 -36.94 -22.37 -0.69
CA LEU A 973 -35.78 -23.21 -0.40
C LEU A 973 -34.80 -22.52 0.55
N LEU A 974 -34.52 -21.24 0.33
CA LEU A 974 -33.69 -20.43 1.21
C LEU A 974 -34.33 -20.27 2.59
N ASP A 975 -35.65 -20.21 2.69
CA ASP A 975 -36.35 -20.16 3.98
C ASP A 975 -36.19 -21.47 4.78
N LYS A 976 -36.23 -22.62 4.10
CA LYS A 976 -36.19 -23.94 4.74
C LYS A 976 -34.79 -24.47 5.05
N ASN A 977 -33.76 -24.09 4.29
CA ASN A 977 -32.44 -24.73 4.35
C ASN A 977 -31.32 -23.77 4.77
N SER A 978 -30.74 -23.99 5.96
CA SER A 978 -29.66 -23.16 6.50
C SER A 978 -28.36 -23.19 5.70
N ASN A 979 -28.04 -24.31 5.05
CA ASN A 979 -26.80 -24.43 4.25
C ASN A 979 -26.91 -23.62 2.96
N LEU A 980 -28.09 -23.61 2.31
CA LEU A 980 -28.36 -22.73 1.16
C LEU A 980 -28.25 -21.27 1.58
N ARG A 981 -28.82 -20.88 2.74
CA ARG A 981 -28.69 -19.51 3.26
C ARG A 981 -27.24 -19.10 3.50
N GLN A 982 -26.42 -19.98 4.08
CA GLN A 982 -25.00 -19.71 4.33
C GLN A 982 -24.25 -19.37 3.03
N GLY A 983 -24.48 -20.15 1.97
CA GLY A 983 -23.91 -19.89 0.65
C GLY A 983 -24.39 -18.55 0.08
N TYR A 984 -25.68 -18.28 0.19
CA TYR A 984 -26.32 -17.07 -0.32
C TYR A 984 -25.77 -15.80 0.35
N VAL A 985 -25.61 -15.81 1.68
CA VAL A 985 -25.02 -14.70 2.45
C VAL A 985 -23.56 -14.46 2.07
N SER A 986 -22.79 -15.53 1.93
CA SER A 986 -21.38 -15.40 1.55
C SER A 986 -21.23 -14.72 0.19
N GLU A 987 -22.17 -14.95 -0.73
CA GLU A 987 -22.22 -14.30 -2.04
C GLU A 987 -22.69 -12.84 -1.94
N SER A 988 -23.71 -12.55 -1.12
CA SER A 988 -24.28 -11.20 -1.00
C SER A 988 -23.29 -10.15 -0.48
N TYR A 989 -22.32 -10.55 0.34
CA TYR A 989 -21.29 -9.62 0.83
C TYR A 989 -20.20 -9.29 -0.20
N ASN A 990 -19.98 -10.15 -1.20
CA ASN A 990 -18.92 -9.99 -2.20
C ASN A 990 -19.39 -10.52 -3.58
N PRO A 991 -20.34 -9.85 -4.25
CA PRO A 991 -20.91 -10.33 -5.50
C PRO A 991 -19.91 -10.29 -6.66
N LYS A 992 -19.72 -11.41 -7.36
CA LYS A 992 -18.65 -11.63 -8.37
C LYS A 992 -18.72 -10.81 -9.68
N ARG A 993 -19.77 -10.03 -9.94
CA ARG A 993 -19.97 -9.33 -11.25
C ARG A 993 -20.26 -7.83 -11.20
N VAL A 994 -20.13 -7.19 -10.03
CA VAL A 994 -20.20 -5.72 -9.96
C VAL A 994 -18.77 -5.18 -10.09
N HIS A 995 -18.36 -4.88 -11.32
CA HIS A 995 -17.31 -3.87 -11.51
C HIS A 995 -17.88 -2.55 -11.01
N THR A 996 -17.19 -1.97 -10.04
CA THR A 996 -17.03 -0.52 -9.83
C THR A 996 -17.66 0.34 -10.93
N ILE A 997 -18.95 0.59 -10.79
CA ILE A 997 -19.59 1.82 -11.24
C ILE A 997 -19.73 2.61 -9.94
N ASP A 998 -18.81 3.55 -9.72
CA ASP A 998 -18.86 4.61 -8.71
C ASP A 998 -19.49 4.28 -7.34
N LEU A 999 -18.87 3.36 -6.59
CA LEU A 999 -18.99 3.34 -5.13
C LEU A 999 -18.10 4.44 -4.53
N SER A 1000 -18.43 5.69 -4.86
CA SER A 1000 -18.06 6.83 -4.02
C SER A 1000 -18.86 6.77 -2.71
N GLU A 1001 -18.39 7.43 -1.65
CA GLU A 1001 -18.79 7.33 -0.23
C GLU A 1001 -20.31 7.50 0.12
N ASN A 1002 -21.22 7.48 -0.85
CA ASN A 1002 -22.67 7.66 -0.67
C ASN A 1002 -23.56 6.41 -0.89
N ASP A 1003 -23.07 5.25 -1.34
CA ASP A 1003 -23.96 4.15 -1.81
C ASP A 1003 -24.25 3.03 -0.77
N GLU A 1004 -23.48 2.91 0.31
CA GLU A 1004 -23.75 1.86 1.32
C GLU A 1004 -25.11 2.04 2.00
N THR A 1005 -25.60 3.29 2.11
CA THR A 1005 -26.96 3.59 2.60
C THR A 1005 -28.05 3.17 1.59
N GLU A 1006 -27.86 3.42 0.30
CA GLU A 1006 -28.83 3.03 -0.74
C GLU A 1006 -28.90 1.51 -0.90
N THR A 1007 -27.75 0.83 -0.82
CA THR A 1007 -27.67 -0.63 -0.79
C THR A 1007 -28.39 -1.23 0.42
N ALA A 1008 -28.25 -0.64 1.61
CA ALA A 1008 -29.01 -1.03 2.79
C ALA A 1008 -30.52 -0.86 2.61
N ILE A 1009 -30.98 0.29 2.09
CA ILE A 1009 -32.41 0.56 1.82
C ILE A 1009 -32.97 -0.48 0.83
N MET A 1010 -32.22 -0.80 -0.23
CA MET A 1010 -32.60 -1.84 -1.18
C MET A 1010 -32.78 -3.19 -0.47
N TRP A 1011 -31.83 -3.61 0.37
CA TRP A 1011 -31.92 -4.88 1.10
C TRP A 1011 -33.06 -4.89 2.13
N ARG A 1012 -33.35 -3.77 2.80
CA ARG A 1012 -34.53 -3.64 3.68
C ARG A 1012 -35.83 -3.81 2.90
N LYS A 1013 -35.95 -3.18 1.73
CA LYS A 1013 -37.11 -3.35 0.86
C LYS A 1013 -37.25 -4.81 0.42
N ARG A 1014 -36.15 -5.44 0.02
CA ARG A 1014 -36.12 -6.85 -0.35
C ARG A 1014 -36.55 -7.76 0.80
N ALA A 1015 -36.13 -7.49 2.04
CA ALA A 1015 -36.56 -8.23 3.22
C ALA A 1015 -38.08 -8.10 3.44
N ALA A 1016 -38.63 -6.89 3.32
CA ALA A 1016 -40.07 -6.65 3.43
C ALA A 1016 -40.87 -7.39 2.35
N ASP A 1017 -40.37 -7.44 1.11
CA ASP A 1017 -41.00 -8.21 0.03
C ASP A 1017 -41.06 -9.72 0.35
N ILE A 1018 -40.00 -10.26 0.97
CA ILE A 1018 -39.93 -11.67 1.42
C ILE A 1018 -40.82 -11.93 2.65
N GLU A 1019 -40.93 -10.96 3.55
CA GLU A 1019 -41.82 -11.02 4.71
C GLU A 1019 -43.29 -11.06 4.28
N ASN A 1020 -43.67 -10.22 3.31
CA ASN A 1020 -45.04 -10.13 2.80
C ASN A 1020 -45.56 -11.44 2.18
N ILE A 1021 -44.66 -12.30 1.69
CA ILE A 1021 -44.99 -13.62 1.15
C ILE A 1021 -44.82 -14.75 2.19
N GLY A 1022 -44.41 -14.44 3.42
CA GLY A 1022 -44.40 -15.36 4.56
C GLY A 1022 -43.12 -16.17 4.78
N TYR A 1023 -42.01 -15.87 4.10
CA TYR A 1023 -40.73 -16.56 4.26
C TYR A 1023 -39.86 -15.89 5.34
N ILE A 1024 -40.18 -16.17 6.60
CA ILE A 1024 -39.66 -15.46 7.77
C ILE A 1024 -38.15 -15.66 7.97
N THR A 1025 -37.65 -16.88 7.80
CA THR A 1025 -36.24 -17.22 8.04
C THR A 1025 -35.34 -16.61 6.96
N PHE A 1026 -35.81 -16.58 5.71
CA PHE A 1026 -35.09 -15.89 4.64
C PHE A 1026 -35.15 -14.36 4.82
N CYS A 1027 -36.28 -13.81 5.26
CA CYS A 1027 -36.40 -12.38 5.60
C CYS A 1027 -35.36 -11.97 6.66
N LEU A 1028 -35.20 -12.74 7.74
CA LEU A 1028 -34.21 -12.45 8.78
C LEU A 1028 -32.78 -12.39 8.20
N LEU A 1029 -32.42 -13.34 7.34
CA LEU A 1029 -31.14 -13.36 6.63
C LEU A 1029 -30.93 -12.10 5.77
N VAL A 1030 -31.97 -11.68 5.03
CA VAL A 1030 -31.92 -10.51 4.16
C VAL A 1030 -31.83 -9.22 4.99
N ASN A 1031 -32.47 -9.18 6.16
CA ASN A 1031 -32.31 -8.10 7.13
C ASN A 1031 -30.89 -8.04 7.71
N GLU A 1032 -30.26 -9.18 8.03
CA GLU A 1032 -28.85 -9.21 8.47
C GLU A 1032 -27.91 -8.63 7.40
N ILE A 1033 -28.17 -8.93 6.12
CA ILE A 1033 -27.42 -8.33 5.00
C ILE A 1033 -27.63 -6.81 4.97
N ALA A 1034 -28.87 -6.34 5.14
CA ALA A 1034 -29.16 -4.91 5.21
C ALA A 1034 -28.41 -4.23 6.38
N GLU A 1035 -28.44 -4.84 7.57
CA GLU A 1035 -27.76 -4.35 8.77
C GLU A 1035 -26.24 -4.29 8.60
N PHE A 1036 -25.64 -5.24 7.89
CA PHE A 1036 -24.23 -5.19 7.54
C PHE A 1036 -23.87 -3.95 6.72
N TYR A 1037 -24.68 -3.61 5.70
CA TYR A 1037 -24.47 -2.41 4.89
C TYR A 1037 -24.79 -1.11 5.66
N GLU A 1038 -25.80 -1.11 6.54
CA GLU A 1038 -26.08 -0.01 7.47
C GLU A 1038 -24.89 0.25 8.41
N TYR A 1039 -24.34 -0.81 8.99
CA TYR A 1039 -23.18 -0.74 9.87
C TYR A 1039 -21.94 -0.19 9.15
N ARG A 1040 -21.64 -0.66 7.93
CA ARG A 1040 -20.53 -0.13 7.13
C ARG A 1040 -20.71 1.35 6.81
N SER A 1041 -21.92 1.76 6.42
CA SER A 1041 -22.26 3.16 6.14
C SER A 1041 -22.03 4.07 7.36
N THR A 1042 -22.33 3.59 8.57
CA THR A 1042 -22.08 4.36 9.81
C THR A 1042 -20.60 4.45 10.19
N ARG A 1043 -19.79 3.45 9.82
CA ARG A 1043 -18.35 3.43 10.14
C ARG A 1043 -17.54 4.37 9.24
N ASN A 1044 -17.87 4.40 7.94
CA ASN A 1044 -17.23 5.31 6.97
C ASN A 1044 -17.59 6.80 7.16
N ARG A 1045 -18.58 7.12 8.00
CA ARG A 1045 -18.93 8.50 8.37
C ARG A 1045 -18.22 9.01 9.63
N VAL A 1046 -17.47 8.16 10.31
CA VAL A 1046 -16.86 8.44 11.64
C VAL A 1046 -15.33 8.40 11.61
N ASP A 1047 -14.73 7.87 10.56
CA ASP A 1047 -13.32 8.14 10.17
C ASP A 1047 -13.25 9.36 9.26
#